data_AF-A0A6P1CIV2-F1
#
_entry.id   AF-A0A6P1CIV2-F1
#
_cell.length_a   1.000
_cell.length_b   1.000
_cell.length_c   1.000
_cell.angle_alpha   90.00
_cell.angle_beta   90.00
_cell.angle_gamma   90.00
#
_symmetry.space_group_name_H-M   'P 1'
#
loop_
_entity.id
_entity.type
_entity.pdbx_description
1 polymer ?
#
loop_
_entity_poly.entity_id
_entity_poly.type
_entity_poly.pdbx_seq_one_letter_code
_entity_poly.pdbx_strand_id
1 'polypeptide(L)'
;MSSPIKVVVLGAGIGGLTTAAALRHAGFGVELYEAGPELRAQGFGLSVQANGINALRSLDLGIDTELLERGGRVETFQFRKPDGTLIRELPVYKLDARLGAPAVALHRADLHTALVRAIGDTPTFTGAQATRFIDDGERVRVEFADGRVAEGDLLVGADGIHSMVRAQLHGRSEPRPGNFVCWLACIPFEHPRVPRGASAHYWGTGMRFGIHDIGHGRVYWWGTMTMPGAEAADWQGTKDDLLRLYADWAPEVRACIEQTEWSQVLAVPAQDRPPLAELGRGRVTLLGDAAHPMLPSLGQGANSAIEDAVVLAHTLANSLDPVAGLRRYEQLRADRSAMFVNGSAQLAKVEQTDSDKAVAVRDAYFRRAPEGFFLNNLAKPMGFPELGGPSVELPRALSPMERWHWIADQLAPLHILSRVRVHGTVTAEQIRAGLDEVQRRHPLLRVAIAANPDGTEPKFVPTDRPLPLRVVESADPDAWLSETDEVELREPFDWQQGPLGRAVLITDPAGQSADLVVTLHYAIADGESAMTVAKQILQVAAGEASRLPAAPVRPGPEQLFPAKYRGGSGTRKMIGAQLRDQLAMLRKPRRLEPTTLVPPAQRRSRVVHRTLDGDRLDALLAGCEARGVSLQSVLSAALLVGAAREAGTTGAAPYTVGSSVNFRSHLDGVVSDAEVGSYQGMIATMANYAPWASLWQLAAEIDGAYRERMARRDHMSALNLLQAVGPKSVAASASTVKLMDSRGPGHLCMTYLGQYDVPDKIGAWRLSEAQFVSGMSVSGFIMATANATHGQLSFNVGYVEPAVSTERAELLADESIRALLSAI
;
A
#
# COMPACT_ATOMS: atom_id res chain seq x y z
N MET A 1 -7.73 30.38 -1.01
CA MET A 1 -8.06 28.94 -0.93
C MET A 1 -7.81 28.36 -2.31
N SER A 2 -6.96 27.35 -2.47
CA SER A 2 -6.74 26.70 -3.77
C SER A 2 -7.99 25.92 -4.18
N SER A 3 -8.27 25.84 -5.48
CA SER A 3 -9.41 25.05 -5.98
C SER A 3 -9.21 23.57 -5.65
N PRO A 4 -10.29 22.83 -5.32
CA PRO A 4 -10.20 21.39 -5.04
C PRO A 4 -9.67 20.64 -6.26
N ILE A 5 -8.92 19.55 -6.03
CA ILE A 5 -8.48 18.64 -7.12
C ILE A 5 -9.74 18.10 -7.80
N LYS A 6 -9.80 18.24 -9.12
CA LYS A 6 -10.91 17.81 -9.96
C LYS A 6 -10.66 16.40 -10.52
N VAL A 7 -11.56 15.47 -10.23
CA VAL A 7 -11.52 14.09 -10.72
C VAL A 7 -12.67 13.87 -11.71
N VAL A 8 -12.32 13.45 -12.93
CA VAL A 8 -13.29 13.02 -13.94
C VAL A 8 -13.51 11.52 -13.79
N VAL A 9 -14.76 11.11 -13.59
CA VAL A 9 -15.16 9.69 -13.45
C VAL A 9 -16.00 9.30 -14.66
N LEU A 10 -15.57 8.26 -15.37
CA LEU A 10 -16.31 7.73 -16.53
C LEU A 10 -17.07 6.46 -16.14
N GLY A 11 -18.38 6.47 -16.31
CA GLY A 11 -19.31 5.40 -15.99
C GLY A 11 -20.05 5.63 -14.67
N ALA A 12 -21.38 5.66 -14.69
CA ALA A 12 -22.24 5.80 -13.51
C ALA A 12 -22.84 4.45 -13.06
N GLY A 13 -22.07 3.36 -13.21
CA GLY A 13 -22.38 2.09 -12.55
C GLY A 13 -22.13 2.14 -11.04
N ILE A 14 -22.27 0.99 -10.36
CA ILE A 14 -22.01 0.88 -8.91
C ILE A 14 -20.65 1.47 -8.55
N GLY A 15 -19.58 1.05 -9.24
CA GLY A 15 -18.22 1.54 -8.99
C GLY A 15 -18.10 3.05 -9.12
N GLY A 16 -18.49 3.63 -10.27
CA GLY A 16 -18.35 5.07 -10.51
C GLY A 16 -19.21 5.94 -9.60
N LEU A 17 -20.44 5.52 -9.27
CA LEU A 17 -21.26 6.24 -8.28
C LEU A 17 -20.66 6.17 -6.87
N THR A 18 -20.16 5.01 -6.44
CA THR A 18 -19.46 4.90 -5.15
C THR A 18 -18.20 5.76 -5.15
N THR A 19 -17.43 5.79 -6.25
CA THR A 19 -16.24 6.66 -6.40
C THR A 19 -16.61 8.13 -6.28
N ALA A 20 -17.65 8.57 -6.98
CA ALA A 20 -18.09 9.96 -6.92
C ALA A 20 -18.53 10.36 -5.50
N ALA A 21 -19.29 9.51 -4.81
CA ALA A 21 -19.73 9.76 -3.44
C ALA A 21 -18.53 9.82 -2.48
N ALA A 22 -17.62 8.85 -2.56
CA ALA A 22 -16.45 8.75 -1.68
C ALA A 22 -15.46 9.91 -1.89
N LEU A 23 -15.17 10.28 -3.14
CA LEU A 23 -14.27 11.40 -3.46
C LEU A 23 -14.87 12.75 -3.06
N ARG A 24 -16.16 12.96 -3.30
CA ARG A 24 -16.87 14.17 -2.84
C ARG A 24 -16.82 14.28 -1.32
N HIS A 25 -17.07 13.19 -0.60
CA HIS A 25 -16.99 13.16 0.86
C HIS A 25 -15.57 13.49 1.36
N ALA A 26 -14.55 13.05 0.63
CA ALA A 26 -13.15 13.38 0.90
C ALA A 26 -12.72 14.81 0.45
N GLY A 27 -13.64 15.64 -0.07
CA GLY A 27 -13.38 17.04 -0.42
C GLY A 27 -12.83 17.29 -1.83
N PHE A 28 -12.88 16.30 -2.72
CA PHE A 28 -12.50 16.45 -4.13
C PHE A 28 -13.63 17.06 -4.96
N GLY A 29 -13.27 17.81 -6.00
CA GLY A 29 -14.21 18.19 -7.06
C GLY A 29 -14.42 16.98 -7.98
N VAL A 30 -15.65 16.61 -8.27
CA VAL A 30 -15.95 15.41 -9.08
C VAL A 30 -16.88 15.78 -10.22
N GLU A 31 -16.61 15.25 -11.42
CA GLU A 31 -17.57 15.22 -12.52
C GLU A 31 -17.77 13.77 -12.97
N LEU A 32 -19.03 13.34 -13.04
CA LEU A 32 -19.41 11.99 -13.43
C LEU A 32 -20.03 12.00 -14.83
N TYR A 33 -19.53 11.14 -15.72
CA TYR A 33 -20.03 11.04 -17.09
C TYR A 33 -20.55 9.63 -17.37
N GLU A 34 -21.78 9.51 -17.85
CA GLU A 34 -22.45 8.26 -18.18
C GLU A 34 -22.81 8.21 -19.67
N ALA A 35 -22.47 7.11 -20.34
CA ALA A 35 -22.74 6.95 -21.76
C ALA A 35 -24.25 6.79 -22.05
N GLY A 36 -24.99 6.09 -21.17
CA GLY A 36 -26.43 5.95 -21.26
C GLY A 36 -27.17 7.28 -21.13
N PRO A 37 -28.38 7.41 -21.70
CA PRO A 37 -29.14 8.65 -21.67
C PRO A 37 -29.70 9.02 -20.28
N GLU A 38 -29.76 8.04 -19.38
CA GLU A 38 -30.32 8.17 -18.02
C GLU A 38 -29.52 7.31 -17.03
N LEU A 39 -29.52 7.71 -15.75
CA LEU A 39 -28.93 6.91 -14.67
C LEU A 39 -29.87 5.78 -14.28
N ARG A 40 -29.63 4.58 -14.80
CA ARG A 40 -30.47 3.41 -14.52
C ARG A 40 -29.66 2.18 -14.17
N ALA A 41 -30.23 1.37 -13.27
CA ALA A 41 -29.77 0.01 -13.02
C ALA A 41 -30.53 -1.00 -13.88
N GLN A 42 -29.88 -2.12 -14.19
CA GLN A 42 -30.55 -3.28 -14.77
C GLN A 42 -31.45 -3.99 -13.73
N GLY A 43 -32.53 -4.62 -14.21
CA GLY A 43 -33.67 -5.14 -13.43
C GLY A 43 -33.46 -6.38 -12.57
N PHE A 44 -32.22 -6.74 -12.19
CA PHE A 44 -31.92 -7.98 -11.48
C PHE A 44 -31.33 -7.75 -10.08
N GLY A 45 -31.19 -8.83 -9.30
CA GLY A 45 -30.73 -8.80 -7.92
C GLY A 45 -29.23 -9.02 -7.78
N LEU A 46 -28.68 -8.63 -6.63
CA LEU A 46 -27.29 -8.90 -6.27
C LEU A 46 -27.17 -9.10 -4.76
N SER A 47 -26.01 -9.61 -4.34
CA SER A 47 -25.64 -9.68 -2.92
C SER A 47 -24.48 -8.72 -2.64
N VAL A 48 -24.71 -7.74 -1.78
CA VAL A 48 -23.64 -6.97 -1.14
C VAL A 48 -23.18 -7.77 0.07
N GLN A 49 -21.99 -8.33 -0.03
CA GLN A 49 -21.40 -9.17 1.00
C GLN A 49 -20.77 -8.29 2.10
N ALA A 50 -20.35 -8.91 3.21
CA ALA A 50 -19.84 -8.19 4.38
C ALA A 50 -18.72 -7.20 4.04
N ASN A 51 -17.85 -7.54 3.09
CA ASN A 51 -16.79 -6.64 2.63
C ASN A 51 -17.34 -5.37 1.97
N GLY A 52 -18.33 -5.49 1.08
CA GLY A 52 -18.99 -4.34 0.46
C GLY A 52 -19.74 -3.48 1.49
N ILE A 53 -20.44 -4.11 2.44
CA ILE A 53 -21.15 -3.39 3.52
C ILE A 53 -20.17 -2.63 4.41
N ASN A 54 -19.08 -3.25 4.84
CA ASN A 54 -18.05 -2.58 5.65
C ASN A 54 -17.37 -1.44 4.89
N ALA A 55 -17.10 -1.62 3.60
CA ALA A 55 -16.52 -0.58 2.76
C ALA A 55 -17.47 0.64 2.67
N LEU A 56 -18.77 0.41 2.43
CA LEU A 56 -19.78 1.49 2.43
C LEU A 56 -19.91 2.16 3.80
N ARG A 57 -19.92 1.37 4.89
CA ARG A 57 -19.98 1.89 6.25
C ARG A 57 -18.81 2.81 6.58
N SER A 58 -17.61 2.49 6.08
CA SER A 58 -16.42 3.30 6.31
C SER A 58 -16.47 4.71 5.69
N LEU A 59 -17.41 4.95 4.77
CA LEU A 59 -17.67 6.29 4.23
C LEU A 59 -18.57 7.15 5.14
N ASP A 60 -19.26 6.55 6.10
CA ASP A 60 -20.21 7.22 7.00
C ASP A 60 -21.28 8.06 6.27
N LEU A 61 -21.74 7.57 5.11
CA LEU A 61 -22.77 8.21 4.28
C LEU A 61 -24.17 7.60 4.48
N GLY A 62 -24.33 6.65 5.41
CA GLY A 62 -25.59 5.95 5.68
C GLY A 62 -26.05 4.95 4.61
N ILE A 63 -25.26 4.74 3.55
CA ILE A 63 -25.61 3.83 2.44
C ILE A 63 -25.80 2.41 2.97
N ASP A 64 -24.88 1.93 3.80
CA ASP A 64 -24.93 0.58 4.38
C ASP A 64 -26.23 0.33 5.18
N THR A 65 -26.67 1.33 5.94
CA THR A 65 -27.91 1.30 6.71
C THR A 65 -29.13 1.25 5.78
N GLU A 66 -29.16 2.08 4.73
CA GLU A 66 -30.23 2.06 3.74
C GLU A 66 -30.31 0.70 3.01
N LEU A 67 -29.18 0.04 2.74
CA LEU A 67 -29.20 -1.31 2.15
C LEU A 67 -29.79 -2.34 3.10
N LEU A 68 -29.46 -2.27 4.40
CA LEU A 68 -29.99 -3.19 5.42
C LEU A 68 -31.51 -3.07 5.57
N GLU A 69 -32.07 -1.88 5.38
CA GLU A 69 -33.52 -1.64 5.41
C GLU A 69 -34.24 -2.10 4.14
N ARG A 70 -33.61 -1.90 2.98
CA ARG A 70 -34.21 -2.22 1.67
C ARG A 70 -34.03 -3.67 1.23
N GLY A 71 -32.99 -4.35 1.72
CA GLY A 71 -32.64 -5.70 1.31
C GLY A 71 -33.07 -6.79 2.29
N GLY A 72 -32.85 -8.04 1.87
CA GLY A 72 -32.94 -9.23 2.70
C GLY A 72 -31.57 -9.60 3.26
N ARG A 73 -31.44 -9.64 4.58
CA ARG A 73 -30.25 -10.18 5.24
C ARG A 73 -30.14 -11.68 4.97
N VAL A 74 -29.00 -12.13 4.47
CA VAL A 74 -28.75 -13.55 4.18
C VAL A 74 -28.34 -14.26 5.46
N GLU A 75 -29.20 -15.13 5.98
CA GLU A 75 -28.95 -15.88 7.22
C GLU A 75 -28.33 -17.26 6.92
N THR A 76 -28.85 -17.94 5.90
CA THR A 76 -28.43 -19.30 5.53
C THR A 76 -28.12 -19.42 4.05
N PHE A 77 -27.16 -20.29 3.74
CA PHE A 77 -26.79 -20.60 2.36
C PHE A 77 -26.83 -22.12 2.14
N GLN A 78 -27.68 -22.55 1.22
CA GLN A 78 -27.99 -23.96 0.99
C GLN A 78 -27.47 -24.42 -0.37
N PHE A 79 -26.79 -25.55 -0.38
CA PHE A 79 -26.50 -26.31 -1.59
C PHE A 79 -27.51 -27.45 -1.72
N ARG A 80 -28.17 -27.54 -2.86
CA ARG A 80 -29.21 -28.53 -3.15
C ARG A 80 -28.92 -29.22 -4.48
N LYS A 81 -29.44 -30.44 -4.61
CA LYS A 81 -29.55 -31.14 -5.89
C LYS A 81 -30.72 -30.56 -6.71
N PRO A 82 -30.82 -30.88 -8.02
CA PRO A 82 -31.92 -30.42 -8.86
C PRO A 82 -33.30 -30.79 -8.31
N ASP A 83 -33.44 -31.98 -7.73
CA ASP A 83 -34.67 -32.48 -7.08
C ASP A 83 -35.02 -31.79 -5.74
N GLY A 84 -34.19 -30.84 -5.29
CA GLY A 84 -34.37 -30.10 -4.03
C GLY A 84 -33.76 -30.78 -2.80
N THR A 85 -33.16 -31.97 -2.94
CA THR A 85 -32.47 -32.66 -1.84
C THR A 85 -31.32 -31.80 -1.32
N LEU A 86 -31.29 -31.57 -0.01
CA LEU A 86 -30.23 -30.78 0.64
C LEU A 86 -28.90 -31.55 0.58
N ILE A 87 -27.88 -30.92 -0.01
CA ILE A 87 -26.49 -31.38 0.05
C ILE A 87 -25.86 -30.86 1.35
N ARG A 88 -26.04 -29.55 1.61
CA ARG A 88 -25.51 -28.87 2.79
C ARG A 88 -26.21 -27.54 3.02
N GLU A 89 -26.36 -27.18 4.29
CA GLU A 89 -26.70 -25.83 4.72
C GLU A 89 -25.51 -25.21 5.47
N LEU A 90 -25.23 -23.93 5.21
CA LEU A 90 -24.20 -23.16 5.87
C LEU A 90 -24.85 -22.01 6.66
N PRO A 91 -24.54 -21.88 7.96
CA PRO A 91 -25.08 -20.81 8.80
C PRO A 91 -24.28 -19.52 8.60
N VAL A 92 -24.58 -18.77 7.54
CA VAL A 92 -23.83 -17.54 7.15
C VAL A 92 -23.89 -16.49 8.25
N TYR A 93 -25.00 -16.39 8.98
CA TYR A 93 -25.16 -15.47 10.12
C TYR A 93 -24.07 -15.61 11.20
N LYS A 94 -23.43 -16.78 11.34
CA LYS A 94 -22.31 -16.97 12.28
C LYS A 94 -21.05 -16.20 11.87
N LEU A 95 -20.97 -15.76 10.61
CA LEU A 95 -19.84 -15.00 10.09
C LEU A 95 -19.98 -13.50 10.37
N ASP A 96 -21.18 -12.99 10.64
CA ASP A 96 -21.44 -11.56 10.77
C ASP A 96 -20.54 -10.89 11.82
N ALA A 97 -20.48 -11.46 13.03
CA ALA A 97 -19.65 -10.93 14.11
C ALA A 97 -18.15 -10.97 13.77
N ARG A 98 -17.72 -12.01 13.05
CA ARG A 98 -16.32 -12.17 12.62
C ARG A 98 -15.96 -11.18 11.50
N LEU A 99 -16.90 -10.91 10.61
CA LEU A 99 -16.69 -10.07 9.43
C LEU A 99 -17.10 -8.61 9.69
N GLY A 100 -17.77 -8.29 10.79
CA GLY A 100 -18.23 -6.95 11.15
C GLY A 100 -19.53 -6.51 10.47
N ALA A 101 -20.09 -7.30 9.54
CA ALA A 101 -21.33 -6.98 8.84
C ALA A 101 -22.01 -8.25 8.28
N PRO A 102 -23.35 -8.24 8.15
CA PRO A 102 -24.07 -9.30 7.43
C PRO A 102 -23.94 -9.12 5.91
N ALA A 103 -24.23 -10.18 5.17
CA ALA A 103 -24.49 -10.08 3.73
C ALA A 103 -25.96 -9.67 3.48
N VAL A 104 -26.18 -8.82 2.50
CA VAL A 104 -27.50 -8.30 2.12
C VAL A 104 -27.76 -8.59 0.65
N ALA A 105 -28.82 -9.33 0.37
CA ALA A 105 -29.33 -9.53 -0.98
C ALA A 105 -30.43 -8.52 -1.27
N LEU A 106 -30.38 -7.86 -2.43
CA LEU A 106 -31.30 -6.78 -2.78
C LEU A 106 -31.44 -6.63 -4.29
N HIS A 107 -32.44 -5.86 -4.71
CA HIS A 107 -32.55 -5.45 -6.10
C HIS A 107 -31.42 -4.45 -6.43
N ARG A 108 -30.72 -4.63 -7.56
CA ARG A 108 -29.62 -3.74 -7.97
C ARG A 108 -30.02 -2.25 -8.06
N ALA A 109 -31.27 -1.96 -8.42
CA ALA A 109 -31.83 -0.61 -8.47
C ALA A 109 -31.91 0.05 -7.09
N ASP A 110 -32.10 -0.71 -6.01
CA ASP A 110 -32.13 -0.16 -4.65
C ASP A 110 -30.73 0.31 -4.23
N LEU A 111 -29.68 -0.48 -4.50
CA LEU A 111 -28.28 -0.06 -4.30
C LEU A 111 -27.94 1.17 -5.15
N HIS A 112 -28.29 1.13 -6.43
CA HIS A 112 -28.04 2.24 -7.34
C HIS A 112 -28.72 3.52 -6.88
N THR A 113 -29.97 3.44 -6.40
CA THR A 113 -30.71 4.59 -5.87
C THR A 113 -30.05 5.17 -4.62
N ALA A 114 -29.62 4.32 -3.68
CA ALA A 114 -28.89 4.76 -2.50
C ALA A 114 -27.58 5.49 -2.88
N LEU A 115 -26.86 4.97 -3.89
CA LEU A 115 -25.64 5.60 -4.40
C LEU A 115 -25.91 6.92 -5.13
N VAL A 116 -26.96 7.00 -5.96
CA VAL A 116 -27.37 8.25 -6.61
C VAL A 116 -27.74 9.33 -5.58
N ARG A 117 -28.36 8.96 -4.45
CA ARG A 117 -28.61 9.88 -3.35
C ARG A 117 -27.31 10.34 -2.69
N ALA A 118 -26.37 9.41 -2.47
CA ALA A 118 -25.09 9.70 -1.84
C ALA A 118 -24.20 10.65 -2.66
N ILE A 119 -24.27 10.63 -4.00
CA ILE A 119 -23.52 11.59 -4.83
C ILE A 119 -24.10 13.01 -4.77
N GLY A 120 -25.35 13.20 -4.33
CA GLY A 120 -26.07 14.48 -4.25
C GLY A 120 -25.86 15.38 -5.47
N ASP A 121 -25.43 16.63 -5.27
CA ASP A 121 -25.28 17.64 -6.34
C ASP A 121 -23.99 17.49 -7.19
N THR A 122 -23.34 16.32 -7.16
CA THR A 122 -22.17 16.06 -8.02
C THR A 122 -22.56 16.26 -9.50
N PRO A 123 -21.87 17.13 -10.25
CA PRO A 123 -22.12 17.31 -11.68
C PRO A 123 -22.09 15.97 -12.42
N THR A 124 -23.25 15.59 -12.95
CA THR A 124 -23.45 14.30 -13.62
C THR A 124 -24.02 14.51 -15.00
N PHE A 125 -23.35 13.96 -16.01
CA PHE A 125 -23.69 14.18 -17.42
C PHE A 125 -23.99 12.84 -18.10
N THR A 126 -25.23 12.66 -18.55
CA THR A 126 -25.65 11.47 -19.30
C THR A 126 -25.46 11.66 -20.81
N GLY A 127 -25.66 10.60 -21.61
CA GLY A 127 -25.42 10.58 -23.05
C GLY A 127 -23.95 10.84 -23.43
N ALA A 128 -23.04 10.69 -22.46
CA ALA A 128 -21.65 11.13 -22.51
C ALA A 128 -20.72 9.95 -22.83
N GLN A 129 -20.76 9.47 -24.07
CA GLN A 129 -19.86 8.40 -24.48
C GLN A 129 -18.45 8.93 -24.71
N ALA A 130 -17.54 8.66 -23.78
CA ALA A 130 -16.13 9.00 -23.93
C ALA A 130 -15.48 8.19 -25.06
N THR A 131 -14.71 8.86 -25.91
CA THR A 131 -14.04 8.26 -27.07
C THR A 131 -12.53 8.24 -26.93
N ARG A 132 -11.96 9.16 -26.15
CA ARG A 132 -10.51 9.31 -25.97
C ARG A 132 -10.20 10.08 -24.68
N PHE A 133 -9.05 9.77 -24.06
CA PHE A 133 -8.39 10.66 -23.10
C PHE A 133 -6.98 11.06 -23.57
N ILE A 134 -6.49 12.21 -23.10
CA ILE A 134 -5.13 12.71 -23.32
C ILE A 134 -4.59 13.14 -21.94
N ASP A 135 -3.48 12.56 -21.52
CA ASP A 135 -2.73 12.95 -20.31
C ASP A 135 -1.47 13.69 -20.76
N ASP A 136 -1.36 14.97 -20.41
CA ASP A 136 -0.20 15.82 -20.76
C ASP A 136 0.83 15.93 -19.63
N GLY A 137 0.63 15.22 -18.51
CA GLY A 137 1.48 15.27 -17.31
C GLY A 137 1.02 16.29 -16.26
N GLU A 138 0.21 17.28 -16.63
CA GLU A 138 -0.37 18.28 -15.70
C GLU A 138 -1.87 18.08 -15.51
N ARG A 139 -2.59 17.73 -16.58
CA ARG A 139 -4.03 17.50 -16.60
C ARG A 139 -4.39 16.34 -17.51
N VAL A 140 -5.62 15.87 -17.34
CA VAL A 140 -6.23 14.90 -18.23
C VAL A 140 -7.45 15.51 -18.91
N ARG A 141 -7.47 15.39 -20.23
CA ARG A 141 -8.58 15.80 -21.09
C ARG A 141 -9.30 14.58 -21.62
N VAL A 142 -10.63 14.56 -21.54
CA VAL A 142 -11.50 13.52 -22.08
C VAL A 142 -12.37 14.10 -23.20
N GLU A 143 -12.41 13.41 -24.33
CA GLU A 143 -13.23 13.74 -25.49
C GLU A 143 -14.43 12.79 -25.56
N PHE A 144 -15.59 13.32 -25.95
CA PHE A 144 -16.85 12.58 -26.03
C PHE A 144 -17.40 12.57 -27.45
N ALA A 145 -18.21 11.56 -27.76
CA ALA A 145 -18.78 11.33 -29.10
C ALA A 145 -19.68 12.49 -29.59
N ASP A 146 -20.28 13.24 -28.68
CA ASP A 146 -21.13 14.40 -28.99
C ASP A 146 -20.36 15.72 -29.07
N GLY A 147 -19.02 15.66 -29.05
CA GLY A 147 -18.14 16.82 -29.16
C GLY A 147 -17.84 17.52 -27.85
N ARG A 148 -18.40 17.06 -26.71
CA ARG A 148 -17.99 17.57 -25.39
C ARG A 148 -16.52 17.28 -25.12
N VAL A 149 -15.94 18.11 -24.26
CA VAL A 149 -14.61 17.94 -23.71
C VAL A 149 -14.69 18.20 -22.21
N ALA A 150 -14.11 17.29 -21.42
CA ALA A 150 -13.94 17.48 -19.98
C ALA A 150 -12.44 17.54 -19.66
N GLU A 151 -12.07 18.42 -18.75
CA GLU A 151 -10.70 18.50 -18.21
C GLU A 151 -10.73 18.31 -16.70
N GLY A 152 -9.76 17.56 -16.18
CA GLY A 152 -9.56 17.34 -14.76
C GLY A 152 -8.08 17.15 -14.41
N ASP A 153 -7.80 17.10 -13.12
CA ASP A 153 -6.46 16.78 -12.62
C ASP A 153 -6.20 15.27 -12.63
N LEU A 154 -7.27 14.46 -12.53
CA LEU A 154 -7.26 12.99 -12.54
C LEU A 154 -8.44 12.40 -13.33
N LEU A 155 -8.26 11.19 -13.86
CA LEU A 155 -9.27 10.40 -14.58
C LEU A 155 -9.42 9.01 -13.96
N VAL A 156 -10.66 8.63 -13.64
CA VAL A 156 -11.02 7.28 -13.20
C VAL A 156 -11.89 6.62 -14.27
N GLY A 157 -11.37 5.55 -14.88
CA GLY A 157 -12.14 4.68 -15.77
C GLY A 157 -12.94 3.65 -14.98
N ALA A 158 -14.24 3.89 -14.82
CA ALA A 158 -15.22 2.97 -14.25
C ALA A 158 -16.29 2.56 -15.30
N ASP A 159 -15.88 2.53 -16.58
CA ASP A 159 -16.70 2.39 -17.79
C ASP A 159 -16.92 0.92 -18.22
N GLY A 160 -16.82 -0.01 -17.28
CA GLY A 160 -17.26 -1.41 -17.42
C GLY A 160 -16.35 -2.33 -18.25
N ILE A 161 -16.84 -3.54 -18.53
CA ILE A 161 -16.08 -4.61 -19.20
C ILE A 161 -15.58 -4.26 -20.63
N HIS A 162 -16.24 -3.28 -21.26
CA HIS A 162 -15.90 -2.72 -22.58
C HIS A 162 -15.16 -1.39 -22.50
N SER A 163 -14.52 -1.11 -21.36
CA SER A 163 -13.84 0.15 -21.05
C SER A 163 -12.97 0.69 -22.19
N MET A 164 -13.25 1.94 -22.56
CA MET A 164 -12.45 2.75 -23.47
C MET A 164 -11.11 3.12 -22.81
N VAL A 165 -11.14 3.49 -21.52
CA VAL A 165 -9.94 3.87 -20.77
C VAL A 165 -8.95 2.71 -20.74
N ARG A 166 -9.43 1.51 -20.42
CA ARG A 166 -8.63 0.28 -20.42
C ARG A 166 -8.04 0.01 -21.80
N ALA A 167 -8.84 0.17 -22.86
CA ALA A 167 -8.41 -0.07 -24.23
C ALA A 167 -7.29 0.90 -24.67
N GLN A 168 -7.34 2.16 -24.24
CA GLN A 168 -6.27 3.13 -24.56
C GLN A 168 -5.00 2.90 -23.71
N LEU A 169 -5.12 2.42 -22.47
CA LEU A 169 -3.96 2.11 -21.61
C LEU A 169 -3.22 0.82 -22.03
N HIS A 170 -3.96 -0.24 -22.39
CA HIS A 170 -3.41 -1.59 -22.55
C HIS A 170 -3.65 -2.22 -23.93
N GLY A 171 -4.27 -1.47 -24.85
CA GLY A 171 -4.69 -1.98 -26.15
C GLY A 171 -6.06 -2.66 -26.12
N ARG A 172 -6.73 -2.66 -27.27
CA ARG A 172 -8.03 -3.31 -27.46
C ARG A 172 -7.88 -4.83 -27.41
N SER A 173 -8.76 -5.46 -26.63
CA SER A 173 -8.86 -6.92 -26.52
C SER A 173 -10.30 -7.30 -26.17
N GLU A 174 -10.77 -8.44 -26.64
CA GLU A 174 -12.10 -8.95 -26.31
C GLU A 174 -12.14 -9.61 -24.92
N PRO A 175 -13.28 -9.58 -24.21
CA PRO A 175 -13.48 -10.38 -23.01
C PRO A 175 -13.36 -11.88 -23.31
N ARG A 176 -12.85 -12.65 -22.34
CA ARG A 176 -12.80 -14.11 -22.44
C ARG A 176 -14.20 -14.68 -22.18
N PRO A 177 -14.71 -15.59 -23.02
CA PRO A 177 -15.97 -16.25 -22.76
C PRO A 177 -15.85 -17.21 -21.56
N GLY A 178 -16.84 -17.16 -20.67
CA GLY A 178 -17.00 -18.08 -19.54
C GLY A 178 -17.57 -19.44 -19.95
N ASN A 179 -18.09 -19.57 -21.18
CA ASN A 179 -18.75 -20.76 -21.74
C ASN A 179 -20.01 -21.20 -20.96
N PHE A 180 -20.84 -20.22 -20.58
CA PHE A 180 -22.20 -20.44 -20.13
C PHE A 180 -23.03 -19.17 -20.28
N VAL A 181 -24.34 -19.35 -20.41
CA VAL A 181 -25.34 -18.28 -20.34
C VAL A 181 -25.90 -18.20 -18.93
N CYS A 182 -26.26 -16.98 -18.50
CA CYS A 182 -26.95 -16.70 -17.25
C CYS A 182 -28.32 -16.09 -17.55
N TRP A 183 -29.37 -16.57 -16.88
CA TRP A 183 -30.70 -15.96 -16.87
C TRP A 183 -30.98 -15.38 -15.49
N LEU A 184 -31.43 -14.14 -15.41
CA LEU A 184 -31.56 -13.38 -14.16
C LEU A 184 -32.94 -12.73 -14.09
N ALA A 185 -33.62 -12.80 -12.95
CA ALA A 185 -34.84 -12.02 -12.72
C ALA A 185 -35.14 -11.80 -11.24
N CYS A 186 -35.92 -10.75 -10.96
CA CYS A 186 -36.49 -10.46 -9.65
C CYS A 186 -38.01 -10.48 -9.71
N ILE A 187 -38.66 -11.21 -8.80
CA ILE A 187 -40.12 -11.32 -8.76
C ILE A 187 -40.63 -11.29 -7.32
N PRO A 188 -41.86 -10.82 -7.07
CA PRO A 188 -42.60 -11.20 -5.87
C PRO A 188 -42.75 -12.72 -5.84
N PHE A 189 -42.35 -13.36 -4.75
CA PHE A 189 -42.39 -14.81 -4.66
C PHE A 189 -42.34 -15.26 -3.21
N GLU A 190 -43.34 -16.02 -2.80
CA GLU A 190 -43.41 -16.63 -1.48
C GLU A 190 -43.48 -18.14 -1.62
N HIS A 191 -42.57 -18.83 -0.94
CA HIS A 191 -42.55 -20.29 -0.96
C HIS A 191 -41.99 -20.84 0.36
N PRO A 192 -42.55 -21.92 0.94
CA PRO A 192 -42.07 -22.48 2.21
C PRO A 192 -40.59 -22.92 2.20
N ARG A 193 -40.03 -23.23 1.03
CA ARG A 193 -38.61 -23.56 0.84
C ARG A 193 -37.69 -22.35 0.75
N VAL A 194 -38.24 -21.14 0.62
CA VAL A 194 -37.51 -19.88 0.52
C VAL A 194 -37.99 -18.95 1.64
N PRO A 195 -37.77 -19.32 2.92
CA PRO A 195 -38.12 -18.43 4.03
C PRO A 195 -37.24 -17.17 4.01
N ARG A 196 -37.61 -16.17 4.81
CA ARG A 196 -36.83 -14.94 4.98
C ARG A 196 -35.37 -15.26 5.32
N GLY A 197 -34.44 -14.61 4.62
CA GLY A 197 -33.00 -14.77 4.75
C GLY A 197 -32.42 -16.05 4.16
N ALA A 198 -33.21 -16.84 3.44
CA ALA A 198 -32.71 -18.02 2.74
C ALA A 198 -32.05 -17.67 1.40
N SER A 199 -30.90 -18.31 1.15
CA SER A 199 -30.23 -18.36 -0.13
C SER A 199 -29.97 -19.82 -0.50
N ALA A 200 -30.41 -20.26 -1.67
CA ALA A 200 -30.30 -21.65 -2.11
C ALA A 200 -29.73 -21.75 -3.52
N HIS A 201 -28.73 -22.60 -3.71
CA HIS A 201 -28.13 -22.95 -5.00
C HIS A 201 -28.42 -24.43 -5.31
N TYR A 202 -29.07 -24.68 -6.43
CA TYR A 202 -29.41 -25.98 -6.99
C TYR A 202 -28.38 -26.34 -8.06
N TRP A 203 -27.72 -27.48 -7.91
CA TRP A 203 -26.56 -27.85 -8.73
C TRP A 203 -26.83 -29.12 -9.53
N GLY A 204 -27.03 -28.96 -10.83
CA GLY A 204 -27.15 -30.05 -11.79
C GLY A 204 -25.84 -30.37 -12.51
N THR A 205 -25.97 -31.09 -13.61
CA THR A 205 -24.89 -31.43 -14.55
C THR A 205 -24.88 -30.36 -15.65
N GLY A 206 -23.84 -29.50 -15.66
CA GLY A 206 -23.73 -28.39 -16.63
C GLY A 206 -24.78 -27.28 -16.49
N MET A 207 -25.61 -27.33 -15.45
CA MET A 207 -26.68 -26.37 -15.20
C MET A 207 -26.81 -26.07 -13.71
N ARG A 208 -27.21 -24.85 -13.39
CA ARG A 208 -27.46 -24.41 -12.01
C ARG A 208 -28.68 -23.51 -11.92
N PHE A 209 -29.20 -23.38 -10.72
CA PHE A 209 -30.24 -22.41 -10.40
C PHE A 209 -29.99 -21.85 -9.00
N GLY A 210 -30.24 -20.57 -8.77
CA GLY A 210 -30.14 -19.93 -7.48
C GLY A 210 -31.41 -19.17 -7.15
N ILE A 211 -31.85 -19.21 -5.90
CA ILE A 211 -32.97 -18.41 -5.37
C ILE A 211 -32.50 -17.73 -4.10
N HIS A 212 -32.63 -16.40 -4.05
CA HIS A 212 -32.22 -15.57 -2.93
C HIS A 212 -33.42 -14.75 -2.46
N ASP A 213 -33.77 -14.85 -1.18
CA ASP A 213 -34.63 -13.87 -0.55
C ASP A 213 -33.93 -12.50 -0.59
N ILE A 214 -34.59 -11.51 -1.20
CA ILE A 214 -34.09 -10.13 -1.27
C ILE A 214 -34.91 -9.18 -0.40
N GLY A 215 -35.75 -9.73 0.48
CA GLY A 215 -36.59 -8.97 1.39
C GLY A 215 -37.88 -8.47 0.74
N HIS A 216 -38.79 -7.98 1.59
CA HIS A 216 -40.07 -7.39 1.17
C HIS A 216 -40.92 -8.29 0.26
N GLY A 217 -40.91 -9.61 0.51
CA GLY A 217 -41.70 -10.60 -0.24
C GLY A 217 -41.21 -10.85 -1.68
N ARG A 218 -39.97 -10.48 -1.99
CA ARG A 218 -39.36 -10.64 -3.32
C ARG A 218 -38.18 -11.60 -3.27
N VAL A 219 -37.94 -12.28 -4.38
CA VAL A 219 -36.75 -13.10 -4.60
C VAL A 219 -36.00 -12.63 -5.83
N TYR A 220 -34.68 -12.81 -5.78
CA TYR A 220 -33.81 -12.81 -6.95
C TYR A 220 -33.48 -14.24 -7.31
N TRP A 221 -33.80 -14.66 -8.53
CA TRP A 221 -33.38 -15.95 -9.05
C TRP A 221 -32.45 -15.80 -10.24
N TRP A 222 -31.58 -16.79 -10.39
CA TRP A 222 -30.75 -16.93 -11.57
C TRP A 222 -30.64 -18.38 -12.00
N GLY A 223 -30.49 -18.61 -13.30
CA GLY A 223 -30.20 -19.92 -13.89
C GLY A 223 -28.93 -19.85 -14.74
N THR A 224 -28.20 -20.96 -14.85
CA THR A 224 -27.07 -21.07 -15.77
C THR A 224 -27.12 -22.36 -16.58
N MET A 225 -26.56 -22.31 -17.79
CA MET A 225 -26.33 -23.49 -18.62
C MET A 225 -24.99 -23.38 -19.35
N THR A 226 -24.16 -24.41 -19.22
CA THR A 226 -22.88 -24.55 -19.92
C THR A 226 -23.12 -24.70 -21.42
N MET A 227 -22.43 -23.88 -22.21
CA MET A 227 -22.47 -23.91 -23.67
C MET A 227 -21.30 -23.12 -24.25
N PRO A 228 -20.91 -23.33 -25.52
CA PRO A 228 -19.89 -22.52 -26.17
C PRO A 228 -20.17 -21.01 -26.05
N GLY A 229 -19.14 -20.21 -25.80
CA GLY A 229 -19.31 -18.77 -25.56
C GLY A 229 -20.01 -17.99 -26.68
N ALA A 230 -19.83 -18.41 -27.94
CA ALA A 230 -20.54 -17.81 -29.07
C ALA A 230 -22.04 -18.06 -29.00
N GLU A 231 -22.46 -19.29 -28.65
CA GLU A 231 -23.87 -19.63 -28.47
C GLU A 231 -24.49 -18.90 -27.26
N ALA A 232 -23.72 -18.74 -26.18
CA ALA A 232 -24.17 -17.96 -25.03
C ALA A 232 -24.38 -16.47 -25.36
N ALA A 233 -23.52 -15.90 -26.22
CA ALA A 233 -23.63 -14.51 -26.64
C ALA A 233 -24.83 -14.26 -27.56
N ASP A 234 -25.15 -15.23 -28.41
CA ASP A 234 -26.25 -15.18 -29.37
C ASP A 234 -27.50 -15.94 -28.88
N TRP A 235 -27.70 -16.07 -27.56
CA TRP A 235 -28.81 -16.83 -27.02
C TRP A 235 -30.17 -16.18 -27.35
N GLN A 236 -31.05 -16.91 -28.05
CA GLN A 236 -32.38 -16.45 -28.53
C GLN A 236 -33.54 -17.32 -28.01
N GLY A 237 -33.38 -17.95 -26.84
CA GLY A 237 -34.42 -18.82 -26.30
C GLY A 237 -35.62 -18.06 -25.73
N THR A 238 -36.60 -18.83 -25.27
CA THR A 238 -37.90 -18.39 -24.78
C THR A 238 -38.16 -18.88 -23.36
N LYS A 239 -39.23 -18.39 -22.72
CA LYS A 239 -39.71 -18.91 -21.43
C LYS A 239 -40.00 -20.42 -21.48
N ASP A 240 -40.54 -20.92 -22.58
CA ASP A 240 -40.83 -22.35 -22.75
C ASP A 240 -39.55 -23.19 -22.84
N ASP A 241 -38.47 -22.64 -23.40
CA ASP A 241 -37.16 -23.29 -23.38
C ASP A 241 -36.64 -23.43 -21.94
N LEU A 242 -36.75 -22.39 -21.11
CA LEU A 242 -36.38 -22.46 -19.70
C LEU A 242 -37.23 -23.47 -18.92
N LEU A 243 -38.55 -23.46 -19.12
CA LEU A 243 -39.45 -24.41 -18.46
C LEU A 243 -39.15 -25.86 -18.84
N ARG A 244 -38.72 -26.11 -20.08
CA ARG A 244 -38.25 -27.44 -20.53
C ARG A 244 -36.91 -27.82 -19.90
N LEU A 245 -35.96 -26.89 -19.87
CA LEU A 245 -34.64 -27.10 -19.28
C LEU A 245 -34.71 -27.44 -17.77
N TYR A 246 -35.63 -26.82 -17.05
CA TYR A 246 -35.81 -27.00 -15.61
C TYR A 246 -37.03 -27.89 -15.24
N ALA A 247 -37.53 -28.70 -16.17
CA ALA A 247 -38.77 -29.46 -15.99
C ALA A 247 -38.74 -30.42 -14.78
N ASP A 248 -37.61 -31.11 -14.59
CA ASP A 248 -37.42 -32.11 -13.53
C ASP A 248 -36.76 -31.53 -12.25
N TRP A 249 -36.69 -30.20 -12.15
CA TRP A 249 -36.12 -29.53 -10.98
C TRP A 249 -37.17 -29.31 -9.89
N ALA A 250 -36.71 -28.95 -8.70
CA ALA A 250 -37.53 -28.76 -7.52
C ALA A 250 -38.72 -27.82 -7.80
N PRO A 251 -39.90 -28.05 -7.19
CA PRO A 251 -41.10 -27.27 -7.45
C PRO A 251 -40.90 -25.75 -7.33
N GLU A 252 -40.10 -25.30 -6.36
CA GLU A 252 -39.78 -23.88 -6.19
C GLU A 252 -38.98 -23.27 -7.35
N VAL A 253 -38.08 -24.04 -7.98
CA VAL A 253 -37.30 -23.59 -9.15
C VAL A 253 -38.25 -23.36 -10.33
N ARG A 254 -39.10 -24.34 -10.60
CA ARG A 254 -40.10 -24.27 -11.68
C ARG A 254 -41.09 -23.13 -11.44
N ALA A 255 -41.58 -22.99 -10.21
CA ALA A 255 -42.52 -21.93 -9.85
C ALA A 255 -41.94 -20.52 -10.03
N CYS A 256 -40.65 -20.29 -9.75
CA CYS A 256 -40.00 -19.02 -10.04
C CYS A 256 -40.04 -18.69 -11.54
N ILE A 257 -39.70 -19.65 -12.40
CA ILE A 257 -39.71 -19.45 -13.86
C ILE A 257 -41.15 -19.21 -14.36
N GLU A 258 -42.12 -20.00 -13.89
CA GLU A 258 -43.53 -19.87 -14.27
C GLU A 258 -44.11 -18.48 -13.92
N GLN A 259 -43.79 -17.94 -12.75
CA GLN A 259 -44.27 -16.63 -12.30
C GLN A 259 -43.54 -15.44 -12.94
N THR A 260 -42.37 -15.67 -13.55
CA THR A 260 -41.59 -14.58 -14.15
C THR A 260 -42.10 -14.26 -15.55
N GLU A 261 -42.48 -13.02 -15.81
CA GLU A 261 -42.79 -12.57 -17.17
C GLU A 261 -41.53 -12.61 -18.04
N TRP A 262 -41.64 -13.08 -19.29
CA TRP A 262 -40.47 -13.29 -20.13
C TRP A 262 -39.67 -11.99 -20.35
N SER A 263 -40.37 -10.87 -20.48
CA SER A 263 -39.76 -9.54 -20.61
C SER A 263 -38.95 -9.08 -19.40
N GLN A 264 -39.08 -9.77 -18.25
CA GLN A 264 -38.31 -9.50 -17.03
C GLN A 264 -37.06 -10.39 -16.91
N VAL A 265 -36.92 -11.42 -17.75
CA VAL A 265 -35.74 -12.29 -17.74
C VAL A 265 -34.63 -11.64 -18.56
N LEU A 266 -33.51 -11.38 -17.90
CA LEU A 266 -32.29 -10.94 -18.57
C LEU A 266 -31.40 -12.14 -18.86
N ALA A 267 -31.09 -12.36 -20.14
CA ALA A 267 -30.10 -13.35 -20.58
C ALA A 267 -28.76 -12.66 -20.86
N VAL A 268 -27.68 -13.11 -20.23
CA VAL A 268 -26.32 -12.56 -20.43
C VAL A 268 -25.29 -13.67 -20.57
N PRO A 269 -24.33 -13.56 -21.52
CA PRO A 269 -23.19 -14.45 -21.55
C PRO A 269 -22.26 -14.17 -20.37
N ALA A 270 -21.73 -15.21 -19.75
CA ALA A 270 -20.70 -15.03 -18.74
C ALA A 270 -19.36 -14.71 -19.42
N GLN A 271 -18.68 -13.67 -18.95
CA GLN A 271 -17.40 -13.20 -19.49
C GLN A 271 -16.50 -12.68 -18.38
N ASP A 272 -15.18 -12.74 -18.59
CA ASP A 272 -14.18 -12.14 -17.71
C ASP A 272 -12.94 -11.66 -18.48
N ARG A 273 -11.95 -11.13 -17.76
CA ARG A 273 -10.62 -10.83 -18.31
C ARG A 273 -9.52 -11.29 -17.34
N PRO A 274 -8.31 -11.58 -17.83
CA PRO A 274 -7.16 -11.83 -16.96
C PRO A 274 -6.86 -10.60 -16.08
N PRO A 275 -6.33 -10.80 -14.86
CA PRO A 275 -5.86 -9.68 -14.04
C PRO A 275 -4.82 -8.83 -14.75
N LEU A 276 -4.86 -7.52 -14.53
CA LEU A 276 -3.86 -6.56 -15.01
C LEU A 276 -2.68 -6.45 -14.04
N ALA A 277 -1.47 -6.25 -14.57
CA ALA A 277 -0.29 -5.96 -13.76
C ALA A 277 -0.22 -4.48 -13.35
N GLU A 278 -0.69 -3.59 -14.22
CA GLU A 278 -0.77 -2.13 -14.00
C GLU A 278 -2.23 -1.71 -14.21
N LEU A 279 -2.82 -0.99 -13.25
CA LEU A 279 -4.22 -0.53 -13.35
C LEU A 279 -4.33 0.88 -13.94
N GLY A 280 -3.22 1.60 -14.09
CA GLY A 280 -3.21 2.97 -14.60
C GLY A 280 -1.81 3.45 -14.94
N ARG A 281 -1.74 4.69 -15.44
CA ARG A 281 -0.50 5.41 -15.75
C ARG A 281 -0.74 6.90 -15.60
N GLY A 282 0.26 7.65 -15.10
CA GLY A 282 0.15 9.09 -14.92
C GLY A 282 -1.07 9.46 -14.08
N ARG A 283 -1.93 10.32 -14.61
CA ARG A 283 -3.14 10.83 -13.95
C ARG A 283 -4.38 9.96 -14.12
N VAL A 284 -4.21 8.79 -14.73
CA VAL A 284 -5.30 7.88 -15.10
C VAL A 284 -5.22 6.58 -14.32
N THR A 285 -6.37 6.08 -13.84
CA THR A 285 -6.51 4.74 -13.24
C THR A 285 -7.83 4.06 -13.60
N LEU A 286 -7.88 2.73 -13.48
CA LEU A 286 -9.06 1.90 -13.72
C LEU A 286 -9.70 1.43 -12.40
N LEU A 287 -11.01 1.22 -12.43
CA LEU A 287 -11.80 0.78 -11.28
C LEU A 287 -12.95 -0.16 -11.69
N GLY A 288 -13.29 -1.12 -10.84
CA GLY A 288 -14.40 -2.05 -11.08
C GLY A 288 -14.19 -2.92 -12.32
N ASP A 289 -15.26 -3.17 -13.09
CA ASP A 289 -15.21 -4.05 -14.28
C ASP A 289 -14.31 -3.50 -15.41
N ALA A 290 -13.93 -2.22 -15.37
CA ALA A 290 -12.91 -1.68 -16.26
C ALA A 290 -11.50 -2.18 -15.90
N ALA A 291 -11.26 -2.49 -14.62
CA ALA A 291 -10.00 -3.01 -14.11
C ALA A 291 -9.97 -4.55 -14.03
N HIS A 292 -11.00 -5.16 -13.46
CA HIS A 292 -11.00 -6.57 -13.06
C HIS A 292 -12.36 -7.28 -13.27
N PRO A 293 -12.88 -7.29 -14.51
CA PRO A 293 -14.13 -7.99 -14.78
C PRO A 293 -13.96 -9.50 -14.55
N MET A 294 -14.91 -10.09 -13.84
CA MET A 294 -14.81 -11.47 -13.33
C MET A 294 -16.10 -12.27 -13.58
N LEU A 295 -15.97 -13.60 -13.64
CA LEU A 295 -17.13 -14.48 -13.67
C LEU A 295 -17.95 -14.35 -12.37
N PRO A 296 -19.28 -14.56 -12.42
CA PRO A 296 -20.17 -14.27 -11.29
C PRO A 296 -20.06 -15.26 -10.12
N SER A 297 -19.26 -16.32 -10.22
CA SER A 297 -19.21 -17.44 -9.27
C SER A 297 -18.98 -17.05 -7.80
N LEU A 298 -18.13 -16.05 -7.51
CA LEU A 298 -17.93 -15.57 -6.13
C LEU A 298 -18.91 -14.47 -5.70
N GLY A 299 -19.67 -13.89 -6.64
CA GLY A 299 -20.55 -12.75 -6.36
C GLY A 299 -19.79 -11.49 -5.93
N GLN A 300 -18.55 -11.29 -6.39
CA GLN A 300 -17.64 -10.25 -5.88
C GLN A 300 -17.45 -9.04 -6.81
N GLY A 301 -18.04 -8.99 -8.01
CA GLY A 301 -17.84 -7.86 -8.93
C GLY A 301 -18.25 -6.50 -8.34
N ALA A 302 -19.51 -6.34 -7.94
CA ALA A 302 -20.01 -5.12 -7.31
C ALA A 302 -19.30 -4.81 -5.98
N ASN A 303 -19.05 -5.83 -5.16
CA ASN A 303 -18.36 -5.70 -3.89
C ASN A 303 -16.93 -5.17 -4.08
N SER A 304 -16.17 -5.72 -5.03
CA SER A 304 -14.82 -5.29 -5.36
C SER A 304 -14.80 -3.85 -5.89
N ALA A 305 -15.76 -3.47 -6.74
CA ALA A 305 -15.87 -2.08 -7.23
C ALA A 305 -16.15 -1.07 -6.11
N ILE A 306 -16.97 -1.44 -5.12
CA ILE A 306 -17.21 -0.63 -3.92
C ILE A 306 -15.90 -0.49 -3.12
N GLU A 307 -15.19 -1.60 -2.89
CA GLU A 307 -13.90 -1.56 -2.19
C GLU A 307 -12.89 -0.67 -2.91
N ASP A 308 -12.81 -0.75 -4.24
CA ASP A 308 -11.92 0.08 -5.02
C ASP A 308 -12.21 1.57 -4.81
N ALA A 309 -13.47 1.97 -4.91
CA ALA A 309 -13.90 3.36 -4.78
C ALA A 309 -13.50 3.95 -3.43
N VAL A 310 -13.71 3.16 -2.38
CA VAL A 310 -13.42 3.55 -1.00
C VAL A 310 -11.89 3.62 -0.77
N VAL A 311 -11.13 2.62 -1.23
CA VAL A 311 -9.65 2.62 -1.12
C VAL A 311 -9.04 3.75 -1.96
N LEU A 312 -9.58 4.03 -3.13
CA LEU A 312 -9.16 5.14 -4.00
C LEU A 312 -9.35 6.49 -3.31
N ALA A 313 -10.54 6.74 -2.76
CA ALA A 313 -10.80 7.98 -2.02
C ALA A 313 -9.89 8.09 -0.78
N HIS A 314 -9.70 7.02 -0.03
CA HIS A 314 -8.82 7.00 1.14
C HIS A 314 -7.37 7.32 0.77
N THR A 315 -6.83 6.68 -0.27
CA THR A 315 -5.42 6.88 -0.67
C THR A 315 -5.18 8.26 -1.26
N LEU A 316 -6.13 8.80 -2.04
CA LEU A 316 -6.06 10.17 -2.54
C LEU A 316 -6.16 11.20 -1.40
N ALA A 317 -7.07 11.01 -0.45
CA ALA A 317 -7.24 11.91 0.70
C ALA A 317 -6.03 11.90 1.65
N ASN A 318 -5.20 10.86 1.60
CA ASN A 318 -4.00 10.70 2.41
C ASN A 318 -2.70 10.87 1.61
N SER A 319 -2.78 11.45 0.41
CA SER A 319 -1.63 11.76 -0.44
C SER A 319 -1.56 13.25 -0.78
N LEU A 320 -0.35 13.79 -0.82
CA LEU A 320 -0.09 15.17 -1.27
C LEU A 320 0.06 15.25 -2.79
N ASP A 321 0.69 14.22 -3.38
CA ASP A 321 0.70 14.02 -4.82
C ASP A 321 -0.48 13.12 -5.21
N PRO A 322 -1.45 13.63 -5.99
CA PRO A 322 -2.59 12.84 -6.43
C PRO A 322 -2.18 11.63 -7.28
N VAL A 323 -1.10 11.73 -8.07
CA VAL A 323 -0.60 10.61 -8.88
C VAL A 323 -0.04 9.50 -7.99
N ALA A 324 0.79 9.83 -6.99
CA ALA A 324 1.23 8.86 -5.98
C ALA A 324 0.05 8.21 -5.24
N GLY A 325 -1.00 8.99 -4.95
CA GLY A 325 -2.25 8.48 -4.36
C GLY A 325 -2.91 7.42 -5.25
N LEU A 326 -3.00 7.66 -6.57
CA LEU A 326 -3.47 6.65 -7.53
C LEU A 326 -2.59 5.40 -7.49
N ARG A 327 -1.26 5.53 -7.58
CA ARG A 327 -0.36 4.36 -7.57
C ARG A 327 -0.50 3.55 -6.28
N ARG A 328 -0.70 4.21 -5.13
CA ARG A 328 -0.93 3.54 -3.85
C ARG A 328 -2.24 2.76 -3.83
N TYR A 329 -3.33 3.32 -4.36
CA TYR A 329 -4.59 2.61 -4.58
C TYR A 329 -4.35 1.32 -5.38
N GLU A 330 -3.62 1.42 -6.49
CA GLU A 330 -3.42 0.27 -7.38
C GLU A 330 -2.62 -0.85 -6.73
N GLN A 331 -1.57 -0.51 -5.98
CA GLN A 331 -0.78 -1.48 -5.21
C GLN A 331 -1.65 -2.24 -4.19
N LEU A 332 -2.56 -1.55 -3.50
CA LEU A 332 -3.45 -2.17 -2.52
C LEU A 332 -4.52 -3.04 -3.18
N ARG A 333 -4.92 -2.73 -4.42
CA ARG A 333 -6.00 -3.40 -5.12
C ARG A 333 -5.56 -4.48 -6.08
N ALA A 334 -4.34 -4.47 -6.60
CA ALA A 334 -3.86 -5.40 -7.63
C ALA A 334 -3.99 -6.88 -7.19
N ASP A 335 -3.34 -7.26 -6.08
CA ASP A 335 -3.38 -8.63 -5.56
C ASP A 335 -4.80 -9.05 -5.16
N ARG A 336 -5.56 -8.11 -4.59
CA ARG A 336 -6.92 -8.34 -4.12
C ARG A 336 -7.90 -8.58 -5.26
N SER A 337 -7.81 -7.78 -6.32
CA SER A 337 -8.62 -7.94 -7.53
C SER A 337 -8.24 -9.21 -8.29
N ALA A 338 -6.94 -9.51 -8.40
CA ALA A 338 -6.46 -10.75 -9.00
C ALA A 338 -6.96 -12.00 -8.24
N MET A 339 -7.04 -11.95 -6.91
CA MET A 339 -7.63 -13.01 -6.11
C MET A 339 -9.10 -13.26 -6.49
N PHE A 340 -9.90 -12.21 -6.67
CA PHE A 340 -11.32 -12.35 -7.03
C PHE A 340 -11.51 -12.88 -8.46
N VAL A 341 -10.78 -12.34 -9.43
CA VAL A 341 -10.84 -12.79 -10.83
C VAL A 341 -10.44 -14.26 -10.94
N ASN A 342 -9.27 -14.63 -10.42
CA ASN A 342 -8.76 -15.99 -10.49
C ASN A 342 -9.61 -16.96 -9.68
N GLY A 343 -10.03 -16.56 -8.47
CA GLY A 343 -10.90 -17.37 -7.62
C GLY A 343 -12.24 -17.67 -8.27
N SER A 344 -12.86 -16.66 -8.91
CA SER A 344 -14.12 -16.82 -9.65
C SER A 344 -13.97 -17.78 -10.83
N ALA A 345 -12.87 -17.67 -11.58
CA ALA A 345 -12.60 -18.56 -12.71
C ALA A 345 -12.36 -20.02 -12.27
N GLN A 346 -11.69 -20.25 -11.14
CA GLN A 346 -11.50 -21.61 -10.61
C GLN A 346 -12.80 -22.20 -10.08
N LEU A 347 -13.60 -21.40 -9.36
CA LEU A 347 -14.88 -21.85 -8.84
C LEU A 347 -15.87 -22.17 -9.97
N ALA A 348 -15.92 -21.33 -11.02
CA ALA A 348 -16.77 -21.57 -12.18
C ALA A 348 -16.55 -22.94 -12.82
N LYS A 349 -15.31 -23.44 -12.89
CA LYS A 349 -15.00 -24.79 -13.43
C LYS A 349 -15.64 -25.91 -12.61
N VAL A 350 -15.62 -25.77 -11.28
CA VAL A 350 -16.21 -26.76 -10.36
C VAL A 350 -17.74 -26.69 -10.39
N GLU A 351 -18.28 -25.47 -10.48
CA GLU A 351 -19.71 -25.22 -10.48
C GLU A 351 -20.38 -25.67 -11.80
N GLN A 352 -19.73 -25.43 -12.93
CA GLN A 352 -20.26 -25.68 -14.28
C GLN A 352 -19.84 -27.03 -14.86
N THR A 353 -19.40 -27.95 -14.01
CA THR A 353 -19.04 -29.31 -14.43
C THR A 353 -20.24 -30.04 -15.03
N ASP A 354 -20.05 -30.61 -16.22
CA ASP A 354 -21.03 -31.29 -17.06
C ASP A 354 -20.88 -32.83 -17.06
N SER A 355 -20.09 -33.36 -16.13
CA SER A 355 -19.90 -34.81 -15.95
C SER A 355 -20.54 -35.31 -14.65
N ASP A 356 -21.44 -36.28 -14.75
CA ASP A 356 -22.12 -36.88 -13.60
C ASP A 356 -21.15 -37.45 -12.56
N LYS A 357 -20.02 -38.01 -12.99
CA LYS A 357 -18.98 -38.52 -12.09
C LYS A 357 -18.35 -37.38 -11.28
N ALA A 358 -18.04 -36.27 -11.93
CA ALA A 358 -17.42 -35.13 -11.28
C ALA A 358 -18.43 -34.37 -10.40
N VAL A 359 -19.71 -34.31 -10.79
CA VAL A 359 -20.83 -33.88 -9.95
C VAL A 359 -20.92 -34.72 -8.67
N ALA A 360 -20.85 -36.05 -8.78
CA ALA A 360 -20.88 -36.93 -7.60
C ALA A 360 -19.68 -36.70 -6.66
N VAL A 361 -18.48 -36.48 -7.20
CA VAL A 361 -17.27 -36.13 -6.43
C VAL A 361 -17.42 -34.79 -5.73
N ARG A 362 -17.89 -33.76 -6.45
CA ARG A 362 -18.18 -32.43 -5.92
C ARG A 362 -19.18 -32.51 -4.76
N ASP A 363 -20.32 -33.14 -4.96
CA ASP A 363 -21.36 -33.28 -3.94
C ASP A 363 -20.85 -34.05 -2.71
N ALA A 364 -20.07 -35.11 -2.93
CA ALA A 364 -19.42 -35.87 -1.88
C ALA A 364 -18.42 -35.02 -1.06
N TYR A 365 -17.68 -34.13 -1.73
CA TYR A 365 -16.77 -33.19 -1.10
C TYR A 365 -17.54 -32.16 -0.26
N PHE A 366 -18.55 -31.51 -0.82
CA PHE A 366 -19.36 -30.52 -0.11
C PHE A 366 -20.08 -31.12 1.11
N ARG A 367 -20.53 -32.38 1.02
CA ARG A 367 -21.15 -33.07 2.15
C ARG A 367 -20.17 -33.43 3.28
N ARG A 368 -18.92 -33.76 2.95
CA ARG A 368 -17.96 -34.32 3.93
C ARG A 368 -16.97 -33.32 4.51
N ALA A 369 -16.65 -32.23 3.82
CA ALA A 369 -15.63 -31.32 4.33
C ALA A 369 -16.08 -30.61 5.63
N PRO A 370 -15.17 -30.31 6.58
CA PRO A 370 -15.53 -29.71 7.87
C PRO A 370 -16.24 -28.36 7.73
N GLU A 371 -17.21 -28.06 8.59
CA GLU A 371 -17.92 -26.75 8.60
C GLU A 371 -16.95 -25.58 8.74
N GLY A 372 -16.03 -25.64 9.70
CA GLY A 372 -15.02 -24.59 9.90
C GLY A 372 -14.13 -24.36 8.67
N PHE A 373 -13.87 -25.40 7.87
CA PHE A 373 -13.12 -25.26 6.62
C PHE A 373 -13.92 -24.46 5.58
N PHE A 374 -15.21 -24.76 5.39
CA PHE A 374 -16.07 -24.00 4.46
C PHE A 374 -16.32 -22.57 4.93
N LEU A 375 -16.64 -22.38 6.21
CA LEU A 375 -16.84 -21.05 6.79
C LEU A 375 -15.57 -20.18 6.66
N ASN A 376 -14.39 -20.75 6.83
CA ASN A 376 -13.13 -20.02 6.61
C ASN A 376 -12.91 -19.64 5.14
N ASN A 377 -13.20 -20.55 4.21
CA ASN A 377 -13.05 -20.27 2.78
C ASN A 377 -14.08 -19.26 2.26
N LEU A 378 -15.30 -19.25 2.82
CA LEU A 378 -16.30 -18.22 2.54
C LEU A 378 -15.94 -16.87 3.16
N ALA A 379 -15.46 -16.86 4.40
CA ALA A 379 -15.11 -15.63 5.11
C ALA A 379 -13.93 -14.87 4.47
N LYS A 380 -12.97 -15.60 3.87
CA LYS A 380 -11.75 -15.01 3.30
C LYS A 380 -12.01 -13.93 2.24
N PRO A 381 -12.81 -14.15 1.18
CA PRO A 381 -13.15 -13.10 0.21
C PRO A 381 -14.06 -12.01 0.79
N MET A 382 -14.80 -12.29 1.88
CA MET A 382 -15.78 -11.37 2.48
C MET A 382 -15.20 -10.40 3.52
N GLY A 383 -13.90 -10.49 3.86
CA GLY A 383 -13.28 -9.55 4.79
C GLY A 383 -12.82 -8.28 4.08
N PHE A 384 -13.12 -7.10 4.63
CA PHE A 384 -12.59 -5.81 4.19
C PHE A 384 -11.59 -5.30 5.24
N PRO A 385 -10.38 -4.84 4.84
CA PRO A 385 -9.44 -4.26 5.79
C PRO A 385 -10.01 -2.96 6.37
N GLU A 386 -9.76 -2.72 7.66
CA GLU A 386 -10.05 -1.43 8.28
C GLU A 386 -9.19 -0.35 7.62
N LEU A 387 -9.84 0.61 6.96
CA LEU A 387 -9.15 1.69 6.27
C LEU A 387 -8.50 2.61 7.29
N GLY A 388 -7.24 2.92 7.04
CA GLY A 388 -6.46 3.65 8.00
C GLY A 388 -6.11 2.83 9.24
N GLY A 389 -6.34 1.51 9.30
CA GLY A 389 -5.73 0.54 10.23
C GLY A 389 -5.94 0.71 11.74
N PRO A 390 -5.40 -0.22 12.56
CA PRO A 390 -5.56 -0.13 14.00
C PRO A 390 -4.88 1.13 14.54
N SER A 391 -5.61 1.84 15.40
CA SER A 391 -5.12 2.95 16.20
C SER A 391 -5.13 2.59 17.68
N VAL A 392 -4.21 3.19 18.44
CA VAL A 392 -4.16 3.07 19.90
C VAL A 392 -4.13 4.44 20.54
N GLU A 393 -4.42 4.54 21.84
CA GLU A 393 -4.24 5.79 22.57
C GLU A 393 -2.82 5.90 23.14
N LEU A 394 -2.37 7.13 23.38
CA LEU A 394 -1.20 7.39 24.19
C LEU A 394 -1.62 7.50 25.68
N PRO A 395 -0.80 7.01 26.63
CA PRO A 395 0.55 6.49 26.43
C PRO A 395 0.58 5.05 25.93
N ARG A 396 1.57 4.71 25.10
CA ARG A 396 1.78 3.33 24.60
C ARG A 396 3.21 2.87 24.81
N ALA A 397 3.42 1.56 25.02
CA ALA A 397 4.76 0.99 25.07
C ALA A 397 5.52 1.18 23.76
N LEU A 398 6.84 1.39 23.86
CA LEU A 398 7.74 1.34 22.70
C LEU A 398 7.80 -0.10 22.20
N SER A 399 7.70 -0.24 20.88
CA SER A 399 7.93 -1.50 20.19
C SER A 399 9.37 -1.99 20.41
N PRO A 400 9.68 -3.27 20.19
CA PRO A 400 11.06 -3.76 20.26
C PRO A 400 12.07 -2.92 19.47
N MET A 401 11.74 -2.52 18.24
CA MET A 401 12.57 -1.66 17.42
C MET A 401 12.67 -0.23 17.98
N GLU A 402 11.55 0.39 18.33
CA GLU A 402 11.54 1.74 18.89
C GLU A 402 12.35 1.80 20.19
N ARG A 403 12.22 0.77 21.04
CA ARG A 403 13.01 0.59 22.27
C ARG A 403 14.49 0.45 21.98
N TRP A 404 14.87 -0.30 20.94
CA TRP A 404 16.29 -0.41 20.56
C TRP A 404 16.84 0.94 20.13
N HIS A 405 16.12 1.69 19.29
CA HIS A 405 16.55 3.03 18.86
C HIS A 405 16.67 3.99 20.05
N TRP A 406 15.72 3.97 20.98
CA TRP A 406 15.82 4.75 22.22
C TRP A 406 17.05 4.35 23.05
N ILE A 407 17.24 3.05 23.32
CA ILE A 407 18.43 2.56 24.06
C ILE A 407 19.73 2.97 23.38
N ALA A 408 19.80 2.84 22.06
CA ALA A 408 20.97 3.23 21.28
C ALA A 408 21.25 4.74 21.42
N ASP A 409 20.22 5.59 21.28
CA ASP A 409 20.34 7.04 21.46
C ASP A 409 20.89 7.43 22.84
N GLN A 410 20.53 6.69 23.89
CA GLN A 410 21.07 6.89 25.25
C GLN A 410 22.57 6.55 25.38
N LEU A 411 23.10 5.73 24.50
CA LEU A 411 24.52 5.36 24.50
C LEU A 411 25.34 6.35 23.67
N ALA A 412 24.80 6.76 22.53
CA ALA A 412 25.34 7.78 21.66
C ALA A 412 24.21 8.32 20.78
N PRO A 413 24.17 9.64 20.50
CA PRO A 413 23.12 10.24 19.69
C PRO A 413 22.87 9.47 18.39
N LEU A 414 21.60 9.13 18.15
CA LEU A 414 21.13 8.32 17.03
C LEU A 414 19.93 9.03 16.40
N HIS A 415 20.22 9.93 15.46
CA HIS A 415 19.24 10.77 14.79
C HIS A 415 19.21 10.52 13.29
N ILE A 416 18.05 10.85 12.71
CA ILE A 416 17.86 11.00 11.28
C ILE A 416 17.49 12.44 10.99
N LEU A 417 18.05 13.01 9.93
CA LEU A 417 17.73 14.36 9.51
C LEU A 417 17.46 14.43 8.03
N SER A 418 16.57 15.35 7.64
CA SER A 418 16.35 15.75 6.26
C SER A 418 16.81 17.20 6.09
N ARG A 419 17.27 17.52 4.89
CA ARG A 419 17.68 18.85 4.48
C ARG A 419 17.03 19.16 3.14
N VAL A 420 16.40 20.33 3.03
CA VAL A 420 15.84 20.83 1.78
C VAL A 420 16.31 22.26 1.56
N ARG A 421 16.91 22.53 0.40
CA ARG A 421 17.27 23.89 0.01
C ARG A 421 16.07 24.58 -0.62
N VAL A 422 15.77 25.76 -0.11
CA VAL A 422 14.66 26.62 -0.54
C VAL A 422 15.25 27.88 -1.16
N HIS A 423 14.84 28.19 -2.38
CA HIS A 423 15.21 29.41 -3.11
C HIS A 423 14.03 30.38 -3.08
N GLY A 424 14.30 31.59 -2.62
CA GLY A 424 13.33 32.64 -2.33
C GLY A 424 13.40 33.08 -0.87
N THR A 425 12.68 34.14 -0.55
CA THR A 425 12.60 34.66 0.82
C THR A 425 11.73 33.74 1.68
N VAL A 426 12.34 33.20 2.74
CA VAL A 426 11.70 32.33 3.74
C VAL A 426 11.83 33.01 5.09
N THR A 427 10.73 33.17 5.83
CA THR A 427 10.78 33.72 7.19
C THR A 427 10.63 32.63 8.25
N ALA A 428 11.17 32.90 9.44
CA ALA A 428 11.07 32.00 10.58
C ALA A 428 9.60 31.78 11.00
N GLU A 429 8.73 32.78 10.85
CA GLU A 429 7.30 32.69 11.14
C GLU A 429 6.58 31.72 10.21
N GLN A 430 6.92 31.71 8.91
CA GLN A 430 6.35 30.76 7.96
C GLN A 430 6.72 29.32 8.32
N ILE A 431 8.00 29.08 8.62
CA ILE A 431 8.49 27.75 9.03
C ILE A 431 7.90 27.33 10.37
N ARG A 432 7.75 28.26 11.32
CA ARG A 432 7.06 28.03 12.60
C ARG A 432 5.62 27.57 12.39
N ALA A 433 4.85 28.27 11.55
CA ALA A 433 3.48 27.86 11.24
C ALA A 433 3.41 26.46 10.60
N GLY A 434 4.37 26.14 9.71
CA GLY A 434 4.51 24.80 9.13
C GLY A 434 4.81 23.73 10.18
N LEU A 435 5.75 23.99 11.09
CA LEU A 435 6.09 23.08 12.20
C LEU A 435 4.89 22.81 13.11
N ASP A 436 4.17 23.86 13.50
CA ASP A 436 3.07 23.74 14.45
C ASP A 436 1.91 22.92 13.86
N GLU A 437 1.57 23.12 12.58
CA GLU A 437 0.54 22.34 11.88
C GLU A 437 0.96 20.86 11.68
N VAL A 438 2.21 20.63 11.27
CA VAL A 438 2.72 19.26 11.08
C VAL A 438 2.84 18.53 12.42
N GLN A 439 3.23 19.22 13.49
CA GLN A 439 3.24 18.66 14.83
C GLN A 439 1.82 18.36 15.34
N ARG A 440 0.85 19.26 15.11
CA ARG A 440 -0.57 19.05 15.45
C ARG A 440 -1.12 17.80 14.76
N ARG A 441 -0.74 17.62 13.48
CA ARG A 441 -1.15 16.52 12.62
C ARG A 441 -0.62 15.17 13.07
N HIS A 442 0.64 15.09 13.49
CA HIS A 442 1.33 13.82 13.77
C HIS A 442 1.52 13.61 15.28
N PRO A 443 0.76 12.69 15.90
CA PRO A 443 0.88 12.44 17.33
C PRO A 443 2.29 12.09 17.80
N LEU A 444 3.08 11.36 16.98
CA LEU A 444 4.45 10.99 17.34
C LEU A 444 5.44 12.18 17.34
N LEU A 445 5.08 13.33 16.77
CA LEU A 445 5.85 14.57 16.94
C LEU A 445 5.51 15.30 18.27
N ARG A 446 4.56 14.77 19.04
CA ARG A 446 4.08 15.29 20.33
C ARG A 446 4.26 14.28 21.45
N VAL A 447 5.37 13.54 21.41
CA VAL A 447 5.70 12.57 22.46
C VAL A 447 7.03 12.87 23.13
N ALA A 448 7.09 12.46 24.39
CA ALA A 448 8.30 12.17 25.14
C ALA A 448 8.35 10.66 25.44
N ILE A 449 9.41 10.18 26.09
CA ILE A 449 9.56 8.81 26.55
C ILE A 449 9.60 8.80 28.08
N ALA A 450 8.75 7.97 28.68
CA ALA A 450 8.82 7.64 30.11
C ALA A 450 9.28 6.19 30.26
N ALA A 451 10.14 5.91 31.24
CA ALA A 451 10.60 4.57 31.57
C ALA A 451 10.68 4.39 33.09
N ASN A 452 10.72 3.14 33.55
CA ASN A 452 10.99 2.83 34.96
C ASN A 452 12.39 3.34 35.36
N PRO A 453 12.68 3.54 36.66
CA PRO A 453 13.99 4.01 37.12
C PRO A 453 15.19 3.15 36.67
N ASP A 454 14.97 1.86 36.40
CA ASP A 454 15.97 0.92 35.89
C ASP A 454 16.07 0.93 34.33
N GLY A 455 15.36 1.84 33.67
CA GLY A 455 15.29 1.98 32.22
C GLY A 455 14.44 0.92 31.50
N THR A 456 13.64 0.15 32.24
CA THR A 456 12.71 -0.84 31.66
C THR A 456 11.35 -0.23 31.32
N GLU A 457 10.57 -0.98 30.52
CA GLU A 457 9.21 -0.63 30.10
C GLU A 457 9.04 0.80 29.53
N PRO A 458 9.88 1.24 28.57
CA PRO A 458 9.73 2.57 27.99
C PRO A 458 8.40 2.71 27.23
N LYS A 459 7.76 3.87 27.38
CA LYS A 459 6.47 4.23 26.77
C LYS A 459 6.55 5.62 26.15
N PHE A 460 5.91 5.80 25.01
CA PHE A 460 5.60 7.14 24.51
C PHE A 460 4.51 7.74 25.39
N VAL A 461 4.74 8.97 25.84
CA VAL A 461 3.81 9.78 26.61
C VAL A 461 3.59 11.11 25.89
N PRO A 462 2.38 11.69 25.88
CA PRO A 462 2.15 12.97 25.21
C PRO A 462 2.97 14.12 25.81
N THR A 463 3.34 15.09 24.97
CA THR A 463 3.91 16.39 25.38
C THR A 463 3.30 17.51 24.54
N ASP A 464 3.01 18.64 25.17
CA ASP A 464 2.47 19.84 24.51
C ASP A 464 3.56 20.83 24.09
N ARG A 465 4.83 20.44 24.25
CA ARG A 465 5.96 21.31 23.89
C ARG A 465 6.09 21.46 22.37
N PRO A 466 6.27 22.69 21.87
CA PRO A 466 6.44 22.91 20.44
C PRO A 466 7.78 22.33 19.96
N LEU A 467 7.84 21.89 18.69
CA LEU A 467 9.12 21.54 18.06
C LEU A 467 10.05 22.78 18.07
N PRO A 468 11.26 22.68 18.63
CA PRO A 468 12.22 23.78 18.59
C PRO A 468 12.56 24.18 17.15
N LEU A 469 12.65 25.49 16.89
CA LEU A 469 13.18 26.05 15.64
C LEU A 469 14.31 27.00 16.02
N ARG A 470 15.50 26.74 15.49
CA ARG A 470 16.62 27.69 15.54
C ARG A 470 16.77 28.36 14.18
N VAL A 471 17.17 29.62 14.18
CA VAL A 471 17.54 30.34 12.97
C VAL A 471 19.04 30.60 13.04
N VAL A 472 19.75 30.24 11.98
CA VAL A 472 21.19 30.45 11.85
C VAL A 472 21.42 31.24 10.58
N GLU A 473 22.24 32.27 10.66
CA GLU A 473 22.63 33.04 9.49
C GLU A 473 24.06 32.64 9.10
N SER A 474 24.27 32.29 7.82
CA SER A 474 25.59 31.93 7.31
C SER A 474 25.74 32.26 5.83
N ALA A 475 26.87 32.87 5.46
CA ALA A 475 27.25 33.09 4.06
C ALA A 475 27.88 31.85 3.41
N ASP A 476 28.19 30.81 4.20
CA ASP A 476 28.73 29.56 3.69
C ASP A 476 27.61 28.69 3.11
N PRO A 477 27.60 28.39 1.79
CA PRO A 477 26.58 27.54 1.19
C PRO A 477 26.58 26.10 1.73
N ASP A 478 27.65 25.67 2.40
CA ASP A 478 27.78 24.36 3.01
C ASP A 478 27.64 24.40 4.55
N ALA A 479 27.14 25.50 5.11
CA ALA A 479 26.90 25.64 6.55
C ALA A 479 25.99 24.54 7.13
N TRP A 480 25.14 23.93 6.31
CA TRP A 480 24.32 22.78 6.73
C TRP A 480 25.16 21.56 7.13
N LEU A 481 26.35 21.36 6.56
CA LEU A 481 27.26 20.26 6.93
C LEU A 481 27.86 20.47 8.31
N SER A 482 28.36 21.68 8.59
CA SER A 482 28.91 22.00 9.91
C SER A 482 27.82 21.97 10.98
N GLU A 483 26.62 22.46 10.66
CA GLU A 483 25.44 22.35 11.53
C GLU A 483 25.04 20.88 11.79
N THR A 484 25.07 20.05 10.75
CA THR A 484 24.80 18.61 10.83
C THR A 484 25.79 17.92 11.77
N ASP A 485 27.09 18.15 11.59
CA ASP A 485 28.15 17.45 12.32
C ASP A 485 28.33 17.95 13.76
N GLU A 486 28.26 19.26 13.98
CA GLU A 486 28.58 19.85 15.28
C GLU A 486 27.39 19.95 16.22
N VAL A 487 26.16 19.95 15.71
CA VAL A 487 24.95 20.13 16.51
C VAL A 487 23.96 19.00 16.27
N GLU A 488 23.47 18.84 15.04
CA GLU A 488 22.27 18.03 14.82
C GLU A 488 22.49 16.52 15.04
N LEU A 489 23.67 15.99 14.69
CA LEU A 489 24.07 14.60 14.97
C LEU A 489 24.73 14.39 16.34
N ARG A 490 24.98 15.47 17.10
CA ARG A 490 25.81 15.43 18.31
C ARG A 490 25.07 15.75 19.60
N GLU A 491 24.14 16.69 19.57
CA GLU A 491 23.39 17.09 20.75
C GLU A 491 22.21 16.14 21.00
N PRO A 492 22.15 15.43 22.14
CA PRO A 492 21.08 14.48 22.42
C PRO A 492 19.73 15.19 22.64
N PHE A 493 18.64 14.47 22.37
CA PHE A 493 17.30 14.94 22.73
C PHE A 493 17.05 14.85 24.24
N ASP A 494 16.33 15.83 24.81
CA ASP A 494 15.67 15.68 26.12
C ASP A 494 14.45 14.77 25.95
N TRP A 495 14.72 13.47 25.88
CA TRP A 495 13.69 12.46 25.63
C TRP A 495 12.65 12.37 26.75
N GLN A 496 12.95 12.83 27.97
CA GLN A 496 12.03 12.76 29.11
C GLN A 496 10.93 13.81 29.00
N GLN A 497 11.26 14.98 28.47
CA GLN A 497 10.31 16.09 28.36
C GLN A 497 9.76 16.24 26.93
N GLY A 498 10.52 15.77 25.93
CA GLY A 498 10.21 15.90 24.51
C GLY A 498 10.12 17.37 24.03
N PRO A 499 9.71 17.59 22.77
CA PRO A 499 9.42 16.58 21.75
C PRO A 499 10.69 15.91 21.21
N LEU A 500 10.55 14.75 20.55
CA LEU A 500 11.66 13.98 19.97
C LEU A 500 12.06 14.44 18.56
N GLY A 501 12.05 15.76 18.33
CA GLY A 501 12.41 16.37 17.06
C GLY A 501 12.71 17.86 17.22
N ARG A 502 13.45 18.42 16.27
CA ARG A 502 13.78 19.85 16.18
C ARG A 502 14.05 20.25 14.72
N ALA A 503 14.06 21.54 14.46
CA ALA A 503 14.42 22.09 13.16
C ALA A 503 15.39 23.26 13.28
N VAL A 504 16.19 23.45 12.24
CA VAL A 504 17.00 24.66 12.06
C VAL A 504 16.77 25.21 10.65
N LEU A 505 16.56 26.51 10.58
CA LEU A 505 16.49 27.27 9.34
C LEU A 505 17.81 28.03 9.19
N ILE A 506 18.62 27.63 8.23
CA ILE A 506 19.89 28.29 7.92
C ILE A 506 19.64 29.26 6.77
N THR A 507 19.68 30.56 7.04
CA THR A 507 19.42 31.61 6.06
C THR A 507 20.71 32.21 5.53
N ASP A 508 20.76 32.42 4.22
CA ASP A 508 21.80 33.26 3.61
C ASP A 508 21.57 34.74 4.00
N PRO A 509 22.62 35.51 4.34
CA PRO A 509 22.53 36.95 4.62
C PRO A 509 21.80 37.80 3.57
N ALA A 510 21.80 37.40 2.29
CA ALA A 510 21.05 38.13 1.26
C ALA A 510 19.54 37.83 1.28
N GLY A 511 19.09 36.85 2.08
CA GLY A 511 17.69 36.45 2.21
C GLY A 511 17.11 35.81 0.93
N GLN A 512 17.98 35.30 0.05
CA GLN A 512 17.59 34.74 -1.25
C GLN A 512 17.46 33.22 -1.23
N SER A 513 18.06 32.55 -0.24
CA SER A 513 17.93 31.11 -0.04
C SER A 513 18.02 30.74 1.43
N ALA A 514 17.45 29.58 1.77
CA ALA A 514 17.60 28.98 3.07
C ALA A 514 17.67 27.45 2.99
N ASP A 515 18.38 26.83 3.92
CA ASP A 515 18.36 25.40 4.15
C ASP A 515 17.46 25.09 5.35
N LEU A 516 16.39 24.33 5.12
CA LEU A 516 15.58 23.78 6.20
C LEU A 516 16.13 22.40 6.56
N VAL A 517 16.66 22.26 7.77
CA VAL A 517 17.10 20.97 8.33
C VAL A 517 16.13 20.55 9.42
N VAL A 518 15.60 19.33 9.32
CA VAL A 518 14.69 18.74 10.31
C VAL A 518 15.32 17.49 10.88
N THR A 519 15.54 17.47 12.19
CA THR A 519 16.19 16.36 12.91
C THR A 519 15.17 15.64 13.79
N LEU A 520 15.08 14.32 13.65
CA LEU A 520 14.12 13.47 14.35
C LEU A 520 14.84 12.31 15.04
N HIS A 521 14.31 11.90 16.20
CA HIS A 521 14.78 10.69 16.86
C HIS A 521 14.29 9.43 16.12
N TYR A 522 15.19 8.46 15.91
CA TYR A 522 14.89 7.17 15.27
C TYR A 522 13.77 6.32 15.90
N ALA A 523 13.40 6.59 17.16
CA ALA A 523 12.27 5.92 17.81
C ALA A 523 10.92 6.34 17.21
N ILE A 524 10.83 7.54 16.63
CA ILE A 524 9.59 8.07 16.04
C ILE A 524 9.65 8.26 14.53
N ALA A 525 10.82 8.10 13.91
CA ALA A 525 11.02 8.40 12.50
C ALA A 525 12.03 7.47 11.82
N ASP A 526 11.88 7.37 10.51
CA ASP A 526 12.84 6.81 9.55
C ASP A 526 13.09 7.83 8.42
N GLY A 527 13.85 7.45 7.38
CA GLY A 527 14.23 8.38 6.31
C GLY A 527 13.05 8.91 5.51
N GLU A 528 12.06 8.04 5.26
CA GLU A 528 10.79 8.43 4.65
C GLU A 528 10.07 9.47 5.52
N SER A 529 9.99 9.25 6.84
CA SER A 529 9.36 10.19 7.76
C SER A 529 10.08 11.55 7.77
N ALA A 530 11.42 11.55 7.78
CA ALA A 530 12.20 12.79 7.81
C ALA A 530 11.97 13.64 6.55
N MET A 531 12.00 13.02 5.37
CA MET A 531 11.74 13.70 4.10
C MET A 531 10.28 14.18 4.01
N THR A 532 9.32 13.33 4.39
CA THR A 532 7.88 13.67 4.42
C THR A 532 7.59 14.84 5.35
N VAL A 533 8.17 14.88 6.55
CA VAL A 533 7.97 15.97 7.53
C VAL A 533 8.50 17.28 6.97
N ALA A 534 9.71 17.30 6.40
CA ALA A 534 10.26 18.52 5.79
C ALA A 534 9.40 19.02 4.61
N LYS A 535 8.95 18.12 3.73
CA LYS A 535 8.03 18.45 2.62
C LYS A 535 6.73 19.08 3.16
N GLN A 536 6.11 18.47 4.15
CA GLN A 536 4.86 18.95 4.75
C GLN A 536 5.02 20.32 5.42
N ILE A 537 6.13 20.54 6.14
CA ILE A 537 6.43 21.85 6.77
C ILE A 537 6.49 22.92 5.69
N LEU A 538 7.23 22.68 4.60
CA LEU A 538 7.38 23.66 3.51
C LEU A 538 6.08 23.93 2.77
N GLN A 539 5.25 22.91 2.52
CA GLN A 539 3.94 23.10 1.88
C GLN A 539 3.01 23.99 2.71
N VAL A 540 2.89 23.70 4.01
CA VAL A 540 2.08 24.53 4.91
C VAL A 540 2.67 25.94 5.04
N ALA A 541 3.99 26.05 5.19
CA ALA A 541 4.68 27.34 5.29
C ALA A 541 4.50 28.22 4.04
N ALA A 542 4.36 27.60 2.86
CA ALA A 542 4.07 28.28 1.59
C ALA A 542 2.58 28.64 1.41
N GLY A 543 1.72 28.29 2.36
CA GLY A 543 0.28 28.60 2.33
C GLY A 543 -0.58 27.60 1.56
N GLU A 544 -0.06 26.40 1.25
CA GLU A 544 -0.91 25.31 0.75
C GLU A 544 -1.83 24.82 1.86
N ALA A 545 -3.13 24.67 1.57
CA ALA A 545 -4.07 24.17 2.56
C ALA A 545 -3.72 22.72 2.94
N SER A 546 -3.55 22.45 4.24
CA SER A 546 -3.44 21.09 4.79
C SER A 546 -4.75 20.34 4.53
N ARG A 547 -4.81 19.57 3.43
CA ARG A 547 -5.98 18.75 3.06
C ARG A 547 -6.04 17.43 3.80
N LEU A 548 -4.91 17.01 4.35
CA LEU A 548 -4.76 15.69 4.91
C LEU A 548 -5.32 15.66 6.35
N PRO A 549 -6.00 14.58 6.79
CA PRO A 549 -6.53 14.46 8.16
C PRO A 549 -5.41 14.24 9.19
N ALA A 550 -5.73 14.37 10.48
CA ALA A 550 -4.79 14.01 11.56
C ALA A 550 -4.37 12.54 11.44
N ALA A 551 -3.08 12.25 11.64
CA ALA A 551 -2.56 10.88 11.58
C ALA A 551 -2.96 10.12 12.86
N PRO A 552 -3.36 8.84 12.77
CA PRO A 552 -3.64 8.03 13.94
C PRO A 552 -2.34 7.65 14.66
N VAL A 553 -2.43 7.37 15.96
CA VAL A 553 -1.32 6.73 16.69
C VAL A 553 -1.35 5.23 16.37
N ARG A 554 -0.29 4.72 15.75
CA ARG A 554 -0.15 3.30 15.43
C ARG A 554 0.28 2.47 16.64
N PRO A 555 -0.14 1.19 16.75
CA PRO A 555 0.55 0.24 17.61
C PRO A 555 1.98 0.02 17.09
N GLY A 556 2.84 -0.61 17.90
CA GLY A 556 4.22 -0.90 17.50
C GLY A 556 4.28 -1.67 16.16
N PRO A 557 5.21 -1.34 15.24
CA PRO A 557 5.26 -1.90 13.88
C PRO A 557 5.18 -3.43 13.79
N GLU A 558 5.78 -4.15 14.74
CA GLU A 558 5.79 -5.62 14.80
C GLU A 558 4.39 -6.21 15.06
N GLN A 559 3.47 -5.45 15.65
CA GLN A 559 2.07 -5.84 15.83
C GLN A 559 1.28 -5.75 14.51
N LEU A 560 1.76 -4.95 13.55
CA LEU A 560 1.17 -4.74 12.23
C LEU A 560 1.71 -5.73 11.17
N PHE A 561 2.62 -6.63 11.56
CA PHE A 561 3.14 -7.64 10.64
C PHE A 561 2.03 -8.58 10.16
N PRO A 562 2.10 -9.08 8.91
CA PRO A 562 1.16 -10.09 8.43
C PRO A 562 1.12 -11.29 9.37
N ALA A 563 -0.05 -11.92 9.54
CA ALA A 563 -0.25 -12.99 10.53
C ALA A 563 0.80 -14.12 10.46
N LYS A 564 1.33 -14.44 9.27
CA LYS A 564 2.39 -15.46 9.07
C LYS A 564 3.76 -15.09 9.66
N TYR A 565 4.00 -13.83 10.00
CA TYR A 565 5.21 -13.32 10.65
C TYR A 565 4.98 -12.96 12.12
N ARG A 566 3.77 -13.17 12.66
CA ARG A 566 3.43 -13.01 14.08
C ARG A 566 3.36 -14.34 14.81
N GLY A 567 3.48 -14.29 16.14
CA GLY A 567 3.34 -15.46 17.03
C GLY A 567 4.26 -16.63 16.67
N GLY A 568 3.81 -17.86 16.91
CA GLY A 568 4.61 -19.07 16.69
C GLY A 568 5.06 -19.28 15.23
N SER A 569 4.26 -18.85 14.25
CA SER A 569 4.64 -18.89 12.82
C SER A 569 5.81 -17.95 12.54
N GLY A 570 5.77 -16.74 13.10
CA GLY A 570 6.88 -15.78 13.05
C GLY A 570 8.15 -16.32 13.67
N THR A 571 8.06 -16.96 14.84
CA THR A 571 9.20 -17.59 15.52
C THR A 571 9.87 -18.66 14.65
N ARG A 572 9.11 -19.53 13.97
CA ARG A 572 9.68 -20.56 13.08
C ARG A 572 10.44 -19.95 11.90
N LYS A 573 9.89 -18.89 11.29
CA LYS A 573 10.55 -18.17 10.19
C LYS A 573 11.84 -17.49 10.66
N MET A 574 11.81 -16.86 11.83
CA MET A 574 12.98 -16.26 12.47
C MET A 574 14.09 -17.29 12.69
N ILE A 575 13.78 -18.46 13.27
CA ILE A 575 14.77 -19.54 13.46
C ILE A 575 15.38 -19.97 12.11
N GLY A 576 14.55 -20.17 11.09
CA GLY A 576 15.03 -20.52 9.76
C GLY A 576 15.94 -19.46 9.14
N ALA A 577 15.62 -18.17 9.31
CA ALA A 577 16.47 -17.06 8.89
C ALA A 577 17.81 -17.06 9.64
N GLN A 578 17.78 -17.22 10.97
CA GLN A 578 18.98 -17.23 11.80
C GLN A 578 19.94 -18.37 11.44
N LEU A 579 19.42 -19.57 11.13
CA LEU A 579 20.24 -20.68 10.67
C LEU A 579 20.96 -20.37 9.36
N ARG A 580 20.27 -19.74 8.40
CA ARG A 580 20.90 -19.31 7.14
C ARG A 580 21.98 -18.26 7.37
N ASP A 581 21.72 -17.28 8.24
CA ASP A 581 22.69 -16.23 8.55
C ASP A 581 23.92 -16.81 9.27
N GLN A 582 23.75 -17.76 10.20
CA GLN A 582 24.86 -18.47 10.84
C GLN A 582 25.70 -19.27 9.83
N LEU A 583 25.06 -19.95 8.87
CA LEU A 583 25.76 -20.64 7.80
C LEU A 583 26.54 -19.68 6.89
N ALA A 584 25.95 -18.52 6.56
CA ALA A 584 26.62 -17.48 5.78
C ALA A 584 27.88 -16.94 6.49
N MET A 585 27.81 -16.74 7.82
CA MET A 585 28.93 -16.24 8.61
C MET A 585 30.14 -17.21 8.66
N LEU A 586 29.98 -18.48 8.31
CA LEU A 586 31.11 -19.42 8.16
C LEU A 586 32.11 -18.98 7.07
N ARG A 587 31.67 -18.14 6.12
CA ARG A 587 32.54 -17.56 5.08
C ARG A 587 33.45 -16.44 5.59
N LYS A 588 33.32 -16.04 6.87
CA LYS A 588 34.16 -15.02 7.53
C LYS A 588 34.29 -13.73 6.71
N PRO A 589 33.18 -13.01 6.46
CA PRO A 589 33.23 -11.75 5.73
C PRO A 589 34.18 -10.76 6.39
N ARG A 590 34.93 -10.03 5.56
CA ARG A 590 35.77 -8.90 5.99
C ARG A 590 34.90 -7.80 6.57
N ARG A 591 35.47 -7.07 7.53
CA ARG A 591 34.84 -5.94 8.23
C ARG A 591 35.76 -4.74 8.09
N LEU A 592 35.17 -3.54 8.12
CA LEU A 592 35.94 -2.31 8.21
C LEU A 592 36.41 -2.16 9.66
N GLU A 593 37.72 -2.21 9.86
CA GLU A 593 38.32 -2.11 11.19
C GLU A 593 38.48 -0.63 11.57
N PRO A 594 38.02 -0.22 12.77
CA PRO A 594 38.22 1.14 13.23
C PRO A 594 39.71 1.39 13.50
N THR A 595 40.17 2.62 13.25
CA THR A 595 41.54 3.07 13.60
C THR A 595 41.75 2.97 15.11
N THR A 596 40.69 3.23 15.88
CA THR A 596 40.70 3.15 17.34
C THR A 596 39.35 2.63 17.81
N LEU A 597 39.35 1.66 18.73
CA LEU A 597 38.11 1.20 19.36
C LEU A 597 37.65 2.24 20.38
N VAL A 598 36.52 2.89 20.09
CA VAL A 598 35.96 3.97 20.92
C VAL A 598 34.66 3.50 21.59
N PRO A 599 34.50 3.66 22.92
CA PRO A 599 33.25 3.39 23.62
C PRO A 599 32.10 4.28 23.11
N PRO A 600 30.84 3.79 23.09
CA PRO A 600 29.70 4.55 22.56
C PRO A 600 29.60 6.00 23.00
N ALA A 601 29.74 6.29 24.30
CA ALA A 601 29.62 7.65 24.84
C ALA A 601 30.62 8.68 24.25
N GLN A 602 31.74 8.21 23.69
CA GLN A 602 32.77 9.04 23.06
C GLN A 602 32.64 9.11 21.53
N ARG A 603 31.74 8.34 20.94
CA ARG A 603 31.51 8.33 19.49
C ARG A 603 30.82 9.61 19.05
N ARG A 604 31.27 10.17 17.93
CA ARG A 604 30.65 11.34 17.29
C ARG A 604 30.37 11.01 15.84
N SER A 605 29.09 11.05 15.45
CA SER A 605 28.71 10.82 14.05
C SER A 605 29.02 12.09 13.25
N ARG A 606 29.63 11.94 12.09
CA ARG A 606 29.96 12.99 11.13
C ARG A 606 29.67 12.55 9.70
N VAL A 607 29.65 13.45 8.73
CA VAL A 607 29.22 13.15 7.36
C VAL A 607 30.20 13.66 6.32
N VAL A 608 30.49 12.82 5.33
CA VAL A 608 31.11 13.22 4.07
C VAL A 608 30.05 13.23 2.98
N HIS A 609 29.78 14.39 2.41
CA HIS A 609 28.80 14.57 1.33
C HIS A 609 29.45 14.52 -0.05
N ARG A 610 28.82 13.80 -0.97
CA ARG A 610 29.13 13.76 -2.41
C ARG A 610 27.85 13.81 -3.22
N THR A 611 27.96 14.26 -4.46
CA THR A 611 26.84 14.29 -5.39
C THR A 611 27.22 13.64 -6.72
N LEU A 612 26.19 13.19 -7.44
CA LEU A 612 26.27 12.84 -8.84
C LEU A 612 25.25 13.67 -9.61
N ASP A 613 25.71 14.37 -10.65
CA ASP A 613 24.87 15.21 -11.51
C ASP A 613 23.89 14.39 -12.37
N GLY A 614 22.96 15.10 -13.03
CA GLY A 614 21.85 14.50 -13.78
C GLY A 614 22.28 13.61 -14.93
N ASP A 615 23.18 14.08 -15.78
CA ASP A 615 23.65 13.31 -16.94
C ASP A 615 24.26 11.97 -16.51
N ARG A 616 25.06 11.99 -15.42
CA ARG A 616 25.68 10.78 -14.88
C ARG A 616 24.69 9.88 -14.15
N LEU A 617 23.72 10.46 -13.43
CA LEU A 617 22.64 9.70 -12.80
C LEU A 617 21.78 9.00 -13.84
N ASP A 618 21.41 9.70 -14.92
CA ASP A 618 20.64 9.14 -16.02
C ASP A 618 21.38 8.01 -16.73
N ALA A 619 22.69 8.17 -16.95
CA ALA A 619 23.54 7.10 -17.48
C ALA A 619 23.57 5.87 -16.55
N LEU A 620 23.64 6.06 -15.23
CA LEU A 620 23.56 4.95 -14.27
C LEU A 620 22.18 4.27 -14.28
N LEU A 621 21.09 5.04 -14.36
CA LEU A 621 19.72 4.52 -14.41
C LEU A 621 19.49 3.72 -15.69
N ALA A 622 19.94 4.21 -16.84
CA ALA A 622 19.93 3.48 -18.10
C ALA A 622 20.76 2.19 -18.01
N GLY A 623 21.93 2.25 -17.35
CA GLY A 623 22.76 1.09 -17.07
C GLY A 623 22.09 0.02 -16.20
N CYS A 624 21.32 0.47 -15.19
CA CYS A 624 20.50 -0.38 -14.32
C CYS A 624 19.40 -1.09 -15.11
N GLU A 625 18.64 -0.33 -15.92
CA GLU A 625 17.56 -0.86 -16.76
C GLU A 625 18.07 -1.91 -17.74
N ALA A 626 19.15 -1.61 -18.47
CA ALA A 626 19.74 -2.49 -19.47
C ALA A 626 20.20 -3.85 -18.89
N ARG A 627 20.47 -3.93 -17.59
CA ARG A 627 20.99 -5.13 -16.90
C ARG A 627 20.00 -5.76 -15.94
N GLY A 628 18.84 -5.15 -15.70
CA GLY A 628 17.86 -5.61 -14.73
C GLY A 628 18.36 -5.58 -13.26
N VAL A 629 19.28 -4.67 -12.93
CA VAL A 629 19.88 -4.49 -11.59
C VAL A 629 19.32 -3.22 -10.95
N SER A 630 18.99 -3.23 -9.66
CA SER A 630 18.50 -2.02 -8.98
C SER A 630 19.62 -1.03 -8.64
N LEU A 631 19.31 0.27 -8.68
CA LEU A 631 20.25 1.32 -8.27
C LEU A 631 20.70 1.16 -6.80
N GLN A 632 19.82 0.70 -5.90
CA GLN A 632 20.19 0.35 -4.52
C GLN A 632 21.36 -0.64 -4.45
N SER A 633 21.35 -1.66 -5.29
CA SER A 633 22.43 -2.66 -5.34
C SER A 633 23.70 -2.13 -5.99
N VAL A 634 23.59 -1.23 -6.97
CA VAL A 634 24.74 -0.52 -7.55
C VAL A 634 25.40 0.39 -6.51
N LEU A 635 24.62 1.17 -5.77
CA LEU A 635 25.11 2.03 -4.68
C LEU A 635 25.74 1.20 -3.55
N SER A 636 25.11 0.07 -3.19
CA SER A 636 25.66 -0.87 -2.21
C SER A 636 26.98 -1.50 -2.68
N ALA A 637 27.08 -1.85 -3.96
CA ALA A 637 28.32 -2.36 -4.56
C ALA A 637 29.42 -1.29 -4.58
N ALA A 638 29.08 -0.04 -4.91
CA ALA A 638 30.03 1.06 -4.93
C ALA A 638 30.58 1.35 -3.53
N LEU A 639 29.70 1.39 -2.53
CA LEU A 639 30.07 1.52 -1.13
C LEU A 639 31.01 0.39 -0.68
N LEU A 640 30.71 -0.85 -1.11
CA LEU A 640 31.54 -2.03 -0.82
C LEU A 640 32.91 -1.92 -1.48
N VAL A 641 32.99 -1.50 -2.75
CA VAL A 641 34.26 -1.23 -3.44
C VAL A 641 35.06 -0.15 -2.71
N GLY A 642 34.42 0.94 -2.29
CA GLY A 642 35.05 2.00 -1.51
C GLY A 642 35.65 1.47 -0.22
N ALA A 643 34.87 0.71 0.56
CA ALA A 643 35.35 0.08 1.79
C ALA A 643 36.48 -0.94 1.55
N ALA A 644 36.42 -1.72 0.46
CA ALA A 644 37.45 -2.70 0.13
C ALA A 644 38.77 -2.04 -0.28
N ARG A 645 38.71 -0.93 -1.03
CA ARG A 645 39.89 -0.14 -1.44
C ARG A 645 40.51 0.60 -0.27
N GLU A 646 39.68 1.23 0.57
CA GLU A 646 40.12 1.88 1.82
C GLU A 646 40.85 0.87 2.73
N ALA A 647 40.30 -0.35 2.86
CA ALA A 647 40.92 -1.42 3.63
C ALA A 647 42.14 -2.08 2.94
N GLY A 648 42.57 -1.60 1.76
CA GLY A 648 43.72 -2.15 1.03
C GLY A 648 43.52 -3.59 0.55
N THR A 649 42.29 -4.00 0.22
CA THR A 649 41.99 -5.38 -0.19
C THR A 649 42.45 -5.64 -1.63
N THR A 650 43.52 -6.42 -1.78
CA THR A 650 44.19 -6.72 -3.06
C THR A 650 43.71 -8.00 -3.75
N GLY A 651 42.88 -8.82 -3.08
CA GLY A 651 42.40 -10.09 -3.61
C GLY A 651 40.90 -10.28 -3.39
N ALA A 652 40.36 -11.39 -3.91
CA ALA A 652 38.94 -11.69 -3.72
C ALA A 652 38.62 -11.94 -2.23
N ALA A 653 37.56 -11.30 -1.72
CA ALA A 653 37.17 -11.42 -0.33
C ALA A 653 35.66 -11.23 -0.13
N PRO A 654 35.02 -12.02 0.76
CA PRO A 654 33.63 -11.82 1.11
C PRO A 654 33.49 -10.55 1.95
N TYR A 655 32.48 -9.75 1.63
CA TYR A 655 32.03 -8.59 2.41
C TYR A 655 30.54 -8.69 2.66
N THR A 656 30.06 -8.04 3.73
CA THR A 656 28.63 -7.87 3.97
C THR A 656 28.25 -6.39 3.81
N VAL A 657 27.09 -6.16 3.19
CA VAL A 657 26.46 -4.85 3.12
C VAL A 657 25.00 -4.97 3.56
N GLY A 658 24.63 -4.15 4.55
CA GLY A 658 23.27 -4.02 5.04
C GLY A 658 22.50 -3.02 4.18
N SER A 659 21.42 -3.45 3.56
CA SER A 659 20.50 -2.57 2.83
C SER A 659 19.26 -2.32 3.69
N SER A 660 18.92 -1.05 3.92
CA SER A 660 17.67 -0.71 4.61
C SER A 660 16.45 -1.05 3.74
N VAL A 661 15.32 -1.35 4.39
CA VAL A 661 14.04 -1.64 3.74
C VAL A 661 12.96 -0.79 4.40
N ASN A 662 12.34 0.13 3.65
CA ASN A 662 11.06 0.69 4.05
C ASN A 662 10.00 -0.42 3.94
N PHE A 663 9.41 -0.82 5.07
CA PHE A 663 8.47 -1.93 5.11
C PHE A 663 7.00 -1.51 5.27
N ARG A 664 6.66 -0.21 5.16
CA ARG A 664 5.26 0.28 5.25
C ARG A 664 4.31 -0.51 4.36
N SER A 665 4.70 -0.75 3.11
CA SER A 665 3.94 -1.53 2.13
C SER A 665 3.84 -3.03 2.42
N HIS A 666 4.62 -3.56 3.38
CA HIS A 666 4.59 -4.96 3.77
C HIS A 666 3.73 -5.24 5.02
N LEU A 667 3.28 -4.19 5.70
CA LEU A 667 2.29 -4.28 6.78
C LEU A 667 0.91 -4.57 6.18
N ASP A 668 -0.09 -4.93 6.99
CA ASP A 668 -1.44 -5.33 6.54
C ASP A 668 -2.29 -4.16 5.92
N GLY A 669 -1.68 -3.28 5.11
CA GLY A 669 -2.35 -2.24 4.31
C GLY A 669 -2.64 -0.93 5.05
N VAL A 670 -2.04 -0.74 6.23
CA VAL A 670 -2.52 0.23 7.22
C VAL A 670 -1.71 1.52 7.36
N VAL A 671 -0.49 1.58 6.83
CA VAL A 671 0.40 2.75 7.02
C VAL A 671 0.60 3.48 5.69
N SER A 672 0.32 4.79 5.68
CA SER A 672 0.62 5.70 4.56
C SER A 672 2.08 6.17 4.60
N ASP A 673 2.66 6.49 3.44
CA ASP A 673 3.99 7.11 3.35
C ASP A 673 4.00 8.54 3.93
N ALA A 674 2.81 9.16 4.05
CA ALA A 674 2.62 10.43 4.72
C ALA A 674 2.66 10.35 6.26
N GLU A 675 2.62 9.14 6.85
CA GLU A 675 2.64 8.94 8.30
C GLU A 675 4.07 8.92 8.87
N VAL A 676 4.24 9.64 9.98
CA VAL A 676 5.48 9.62 10.77
C VAL A 676 5.55 8.34 11.60
N GLY A 677 6.68 7.65 11.53
CA GLY A 677 6.97 6.49 12.36
C GLY A 677 8.28 5.81 11.97
N SER A 678 8.73 4.86 12.80
CA SER A 678 9.88 4.03 12.50
C SER A 678 9.40 2.78 11.74
N TYR A 679 9.59 2.73 10.41
CA TYR A 679 9.18 1.60 9.56
C TYR A 679 10.33 1.08 8.68
N GLN A 680 11.52 1.01 9.27
CA GLN A 680 12.74 0.57 8.61
C GLN A 680 13.23 -0.78 9.13
N GLY A 681 13.54 -1.69 8.22
CA GLY A 681 14.22 -2.95 8.51
C GLY A 681 15.58 -2.99 7.82
N MET A 682 16.37 -4.02 8.09
CA MET A 682 17.66 -4.23 7.41
C MET A 682 17.74 -5.62 6.81
N ILE A 683 18.31 -5.72 5.61
CA ILE A 683 18.70 -6.97 4.97
C ILE A 683 20.20 -6.93 4.74
N ALA A 684 20.93 -7.83 5.40
CA ALA A 684 22.34 -8.04 5.12
C ALA A 684 22.50 -8.98 3.92
N THR A 685 23.21 -8.51 2.90
CA THR A 685 23.66 -9.31 1.77
C THR A 685 25.16 -9.52 1.87
N MET A 686 25.63 -10.68 1.43
CA MET A 686 27.04 -11.00 1.35
C MET A 686 27.42 -11.10 -0.11
N ALA A 687 28.48 -10.41 -0.50
CA ALA A 687 28.99 -10.42 -1.86
C ALA A 687 30.50 -10.62 -1.86
N ASN A 688 31.04 -11.21 -2.92
CA ASN A 688 32.46 -11.47 -3.03
C ASN A 688 33.14 -10.36 -3.82
N TYR A 689 33.75 -9.40 -3.12
CA TYR A 689 34.58 -8.38 -3.77
C TYR A 689 35.72 -9.05 -4.51
N ALA A 690 36.01 -8.57 -5.73
CA ALA A 690 37.20 -8.92 -6.48
C ALA A 690 37.69 -7.67 -7.22
N PRO A 691 38.98 -7.26 -7.09
CA PRO A 691 39.49 -6.04 -7.71
C PRO A 691 39.36 -5.98 -9.24
N TRP A 692 39.27 -7.14 -9.90
CA TRP A 692 39.12 -7.28 -11.35
C TRP A 692 37.67 -7.42 -11.80
N ALA A 693 36.70 -7.55 -10.89
CA ALA A 693 35.30 -7.60 -11.24
C ALA A 693 34.77 -6.19 -11.53
N SER A 694 33.92 -6.08 -12.55
CA SER A 694 33.21 -4.83 -12.81
C SER A 694 32.22 -4.52 -11.67
N LEU A 695 31.90 -3.24 -11.50
CA LEU A 695 30.86 -2.82 -10.54
C LEU A 695 29.53 -3.54 -10.80
N TRP A 696 29.16 -3.68 -12.08
CA TRP A 696 27.91 -4.34 -12.49
C TRP A 696 27.84 -5.82 -12.08
N GLN A 697 28.94 -6.56 -12.14
CA GLN A 697 28.98 -7.96 -11.68
C GLN A 697 28.72 -8.06 -10.17
N LEU A 698 29.39 -7.20 -9.39
CA LEU A 698 29.19 -7.14 -7.94
C LEU A 698 27.77 -6.69 -7.58
N ALA A 699 27.24 -5.68 -8.28
CA ALA A 699 25.89 -5.19 -8.09
C ALA A 699 24.84 -6.26 -8.40
N ALA A 700 25.03 -7.06 -9.45
CA ALA A 700 24.14 -8.17 -9.78
C ALA A 700 24.15 -9.29 -8.71
N GLU A 701 25.32 -9.60 -8.12
CA GLU A 701 25.41 -10.54 -7.00
C GLU A 701 24.61 -10.04 -5.78
N ILE A 702 24.81 -8.77 -5.42
CA ILE A 702 24.09 -8.11 -4.31
C ILE A 702 22.59 -8.08 -4.59
N ASP A 703 22.17 -7.71 -5.79
CA ASP A 703 20.77 -7.57 -6.19
C ASP A 703 20.02 -8.91 -6.15
N GLY A 704 20.63 -9.98 -6.68
CA GLY A 704 20.07 -11.33 -6.61
C GLY A 704 19.86 -11.80 -5.17
N ALA A 705 20.88 -11.63 -4.32
CA ALA A 705 20.79 -11.98 -2.90
C ALA A 705 19.74 -11.12 -2.16
N TYR A 706 19.69 -9.82 -2.46
CA TYR A 706 18.72 -8.89 -1.87
C TYR A 706 17.28 -9.29 -2.23
N ARG A 707 16.99 -9.52 -3.52
CA ARG A 707 15.66 -9.92 -4.02
C ARG A 707 15.19 -11.23 -3.39
N GLU A 708 16.08 -12.22 -3.25
CA GLU A 708 15.76 -13.50 -2.63
C GLU A 708 15.36 -13.34 -1.15
N ARG A 709 16.12 -12.53 -0.38
CA ARG A 709 15.82 -12.22 1.02
C ARG A 709 14.56 -11.36 1.17
N MET A 710 14.31 -10.45 0.23
CA MET A 710 13.10 -9.63 0.16
C MET A 710 11.85 -10.47 -0.09
N ALA A 711 11.92 -11.44 -1.01
CA ALA A 711 10.82 -12.38 -1.27
C ALA A 711 10.44 -13.19 -0.02
N ARG A 712 11.41 -13.50 0.84
CA ARG A 712 11.19 -14.15 2.14
C ARG A 712 10.73 -13.21 3.26
N ARG A 713 10.82 -11.89 3.06
CA ARG A 713 10.66 -10.84 4.08
C ARG A 713 11.62 -11.03 5.27
N ASP A 714 12.89 -11.33 4.99
CA ASP A 714 13.88 -11.60 6.04
C ASP A 714 14.07 -10.41 7.00
N HIS A 715 13.80 -9.16 6.58
CA HIS A 715 13.80 -7.97 7.46
C HIS A 715 12.80 -8.09 8.63
N MET A 716 11.61 -8.67 8.42
CA MET A 716 10.64 -8.90 9.51
C MET A 716 11.15 -9.97 10.48
N SER A 717 11.88 -10.96 9.96
CA SER A 717 12.50 -12.01 10.79
C SER A 717 13.65 -11.44 11.63
N ALA A 718 14.42 -10.49 11.10
CA ALA A 718 15.43 -9.76 11.86
C ALA A 718 14.80 -8.91 12.99
N LEU A 719 13.66 -8.27 12.75
CA LEU A 719 12.93 -7.53 13.79
C LEU A 719 12.32 -8.46 14.85
N ASN A 720 11.81 -9.63 14.47
CA ASN A 720 11.39 -10.65 15.43
C ASN A 720 12.56 -11.16 16.29
N LEU A 721 13.77 -11.25 15.73
CA LEU A 721 14.96 -11.60 16.50
C LEU A 721 15.25 -10.50 17.53
N LEU A 722 15.20 -9.22 17.14
CA LEU A 722 15.35 -8.10 18.06
C LEU A 722 14.30 -8.13 19.18
N GLN A 723 13.06 -8.53 18.90
CA GLN A 723 12.05 -8.76 19.93
C GLN A 723 12.44 -9.86 20.93
N ALA A 724 12.95 -10.98 20.42
CA ALA A 724 13.27 -12.16 21.22
C ALA A 724 14.51 -11.97 22.10
N VAL A 725 15.59 -11.42 21.55
CA VAL A 725 16.91 -11.35 22.23
C VAL A 725 17.47 -9.95 22.40
N GLY A 726 16.79 -8.92 21.89
CA GLY A 726 17.23 -7.53 22.04
C GLY A 726 17.13 -7.02 23.48
N PRO A 727 17.94 -6.01 23.83
CA PRO A 727 18.02 -5.49 25.19
C PRO A 727 16.69 -4.87 25.64
N LYS A 728 16.44 -4.96 26.96
CA LYS A 728 15.22 -4.42 27.60
C LYS A 728 15.44 -3.09 28.30
N SER A 729 16.69 -2.70 28.56
CA SER A 729 17.09 -1.43 29.15
C SER A 729 18.50 -1.05 28.71
N VAL A 730 18.91 0.20 28.98
CA VAL A 730 20.28 0.69 28.73
C VAL A 730 21.31 -0.14 29.50
N ALA A 731 21.05 -0.46 30.77
CA ALA A 731 21.94 -1.27 31.59
C ALA A 731 22.17 -2.69 31.02
N ALA A 732 21.13 -3.29 30.42
CA ALA A 732 21.22 -4.62 29.80
C ALA A 732 21.82 -4.62 28.38
N SER A 733 22.14 -3.45 27.81
CA SER A 733 22.57 -3.32 26.41
C SER A 733 24.03 -3.69 26.17
N ALA A 734 24.88 -3.68 27.21
CA ALA A 734 26.34 -3.78 27.07
C ALA A 734 26.81 -5.04 26.31
N SER A 735 26.20 -6.19 26.56
CA SER A 735 26.51 -7.44 25.86
C SER A 735 26.09 -7.42 24.38
N THR A 736 24.97 -6.77 24.08
CA THR A 736 24.46 -6.61 22.71
C THR A 736 25.37 -5.69 21.91
N VAL A 737 25.75 -4.53 22.48
CA VAL A 737 26.67 -3.58 21.85
C VAL A 737 28.02 -4.23 21.58
N LYS A 738 28.58 -4.94 22.57
CA LYS A 738 29.84 -5.68 22.39
C LYS A 738 29.74 -6.75 21.29
N LEU A 739 28.61 -7.43 21.18
CA LEU A 739 28.38 -8.41 20.11
C LEU A 739 28.33 -7.73 18.73
N MET A 740 27.64 -6.59 18.62
CA MET A 740 27.57 -5.81 17.38
C MET A 740 28.95 -5.27 16.96
N ASP A 741 29.70 -4.68 17.90
CA ASP A 741 31.05 -4.15 17.65
C ASP A 741 32.07 -5.24 17.26
N SER A 742 31.89 -6.49 17.71
CA SER A 742 32.86 -7.57 17.48
C SER A 742 32.47 -8.56 16.38
N ARG A 743 31.17 -8.78 16.15
CA ARG A 743 30.64 -9.82 15.25
C ARG A 743 29.40 -9.39 14.47
N GLY A 744 28.99 -8.13 14.57
CA GLY A 744 27.83 -7.62 13.84
C GLY A 744 28.00 -7.77 12.31
N PRO A 745 26.95 -8.14 11.56
CA PRO A 745 27.03 -8.20 10.10
C PRO A 745 26.94 -6.82 9.42
N GLY A 746 26.59 -5.76 10.15
CA GLY A 746 26.21 -4.43 9.63
C GLY A 746 27.27 -3.34 9.77
N HIS A 747 28.53 -3.59 9.43
CA HIS A 747 29.58 -2.57 9.47
C HIS A 747 29.55 -1.61 8.27
N LEU A 748 28.87 -2.02 7.20
CA LEU A 748 28.67 -1.26 5.99
C LEU A 748 27.18 -1.26 5.68
N CYS A 749 26.53 -0.11 5.81
CA CYS A 749 25.10 0.02 5.61
C CYS A 749 24.82 1.02 4.49
N MET A 750 23.88 0.68 3.59
CA MET A 750 23.38 1.54 2.53
C MET A 750 21.88 1.73 2.71
N THR A 751 21.47 2.98 2.93
CA THR A 751 20.05 3.36 2.94
C THR A 751 19.76 4.24 1.75
N TYR A 752 18.86 3.78 0.88
CA TYR A 752 18.47 4.49 -0.33
C TYR A 752 16.97 4.69 -0.35
N LEU A 753 16.52 5.94 -0.51
CA LEU A 753 15.09 6.29 -0.60
C LEU A 753 14.55 6.33 -2.04
N GLY A 754 15.34 5.97 -3.05
CA GLY A 754 14.87 6.05 -4.44
C GLY A 754 15.01 7.44 -5.04
N GLN A 755 14.30 7.64 -6.16
CA GLN A 755 13.92 8.97 -6.63
C GLN A 755 12.79 9.46 -5.73
N TYR A 756 13.11 10.40 -4.86
CA TYR A 756 12.16 10.92 -3.89
C TYR A 756 11.39 12.09 -4.51
N ASP A 757 10.06 12.04 -4.47
CA ASP A 757 9.24 13.11 -5.04
C ASP A 757 9.23 14.35 -4.12
N VAL A 758 10.08 15.31 -4.43
CA VAL A 758 10.03 16.67 -3.89
C VAL A 758 9.72 17.62 -5.03
N PRO A 759 8.64 18.40 -4.96
CA PRO A 759 8.26 19.28 -6.05
C PRO A 759 9.35 20.33 -6.30
N ASP A 760 9.60 20.67 -7.57
CA ASP A 760 10.54 21.72 -7.95
C ASP A 760 10.14 23.09 -7.39
N LYS A 761 8.84 23.28 -7.14
CA LYS A 761 8.27 24.54 -6.68
C LYS A 761 7.15 24.30 -5.68
N ILE A 762 7.12 25.10 -4.61
CA ILE A 762 6.02 25.18 -3.66
C ILE A 762 5.68 26.66 -3.46
N GLY A 763 4.45 27.05 -3.78
CA GLY A 763 4.04 28.46 -3.74
C GLY A 763 5.00 29.36 -4.55
N ALA A 764 5.68 30.28 -3.88
CA ALA A 764 6.66 31.18 -4.49
C ALA A 764 8.09 30.62 -4.51
N TRP A 765 8.36 29.51 -3.81
CA TRP A 765 9.70 28.99 -3.60
C TRP A 765 10.05 27.91 -4.61
N ARG A 766 11.29 27.94 -5.09
CA ARG A 766 11.88 26.81 -5.82
C ARG A 766 12.64 25.95 -4.83
N LEU A 767 12.48 24.63 -4.89
CA LEU A 767 13.21 23.69 -4.04
C LEU A 767 14.36 23.05 -4.82
N SER A 768 15.43 22.67 -4.12
CA SER A 768 16.50 21.85 -4.67
C SER A 768 17.20 21.03 -3.60
N GLU A 769 18.04 20.08 -4.04
CA GLU A 769 18.99 19.35 -3.21
C GLU A 769 18.38 18.75 -1.93
N ALA A 770 17.14 18.27 -2.05
CA ALA A 770 16.42 17.66 -0.94
C ALA A 770 17.06 16.29 -0.65
N GLN A 771 17.52 16.08 0.57
CA GLN A 771 18.27 14.89 0.96
C GLN A 771 18.07 14.52 2.42
N PHE A 772 18.53 13.34 2.80
CA PHE A 772 18.54 12.90 4.19
C PHE A 772 19.89 12.31 4.58
N VAL A 773 20.13 12.31 5.89
CA VAL A 773 21.36 11.86 6.54
C VAL A 773 20.99 11.08 7.80
N SER A 774 21.83 10.12 8.15
CA SER A 774 21.64 9.27 9.33
C SER A 774 22.93 9.12 10.13
N GLY A 775 22.82 9.14 11.46
CA GLY A 775 23.87 8.66 12.36
C GLY A 775 23.83 7.15 12.60
N MET A 776 25.00 6.53 12.89
CA MET A 776 25.12 5.10 13.24
C MET A 776 25.97 4.80 14.47
N SER A 777 26.15 5.79 15.33
CA SER A 777 27.04 5.76 16.51
C SER A 777 27.03 4.44 17.32
N VAL A 778 25.93 3.69 17.39
CA VAL A 778 25.85 2.42 18.15
C VAL A 778 25.87 1.15 17.29
N SER A 779 25.51 1.22 16.01
CA SER A 779 25.27 0.04 15.17
C SER A 779 26.37 -0.27 14.16
N GLY A 780 27.37 0.61 14.02
CA GLY A 780 28.54 0.43 13.17
C GLY A 780 29.41 1.68 13.14
N PHE A 781 30.38 1.72 12.21
CA PHE A 781 31.28 2.87 12.06
C PHE A 781 31.10 3.64 10.74
N ILE A 782 30.45 3.02 9.73
CA ILE A 782 30.16 3.63 8.43
C ILE A 782 28.71 3.33 8.02
N MET A 783 27.97 4.36 7.64
CA MET A 783 26.67 4.25 6.98
C MET A 783 26.61 5.22 5.82
N ALA A 784 26.18 4.75 4.66
CA ALA A 784 25.81 5.61 3.56
C ALA A 784 24.30 5.80 3.51
N THR A 785 23.90 7.03 3.24
CA THR A 785 22.53 7.41 2.88
C THR A 785 22.54 8.02 1.50
N ALA A 786 21.55 7.71 0.68
CA ALA A 786 21.45 8.25 -0.66
C ALA A 786 19.99 8.45 -1.09
N ASN A 787 19.75 9.46 -1.90
CA ASN A 787 18.48 9.68 -2.57
C ASN A 787 18.69 10.54 -3.81
N ALA A 788 17.81 10.39 -4.79
CA ALA A 788 17.81 11.21 -5.99
C ALA A 788 16.63 12.20 -5.95
N THR A 789 16.91 13.48 -6.13
CA THR A 789 15.93 14.59 -6.18
C THR A 789 16.42 15.64 -7.17
N HIS A 790 15.50 16.34 -7.85
CA HIS A 790 15.86 17.47 -8.74
C HIS A 790 16.96 17.15 -9.78
N GLY A 791 16.98 15.91 -10.29
CA GLY A 791 18.00 15.45 -11.25
C GLY A 791 19.41 15.29 -10.66
N GLN A 792 19.55 15.12 -9.34
CA GLN A 792 20.83 14.94 -8.67
C GLN A 792 20.73 13.79 -7.66
N LEU A 793 21.77 12.96 -7.58
CA LEU A 793 21.92 11.96 -6.52
C LEU A 793 22.79 12.56 -5.41
N SER A 794 22.23 12.65 -4.20
CA SER A 794 23.02 12.90 -2.99
C SER A 794 23.53 11.58 -2.42
N PHE A 795 24.82 11.54 -2.07
CA PHE A 795 25.50 10.39 -1.48
C PHE A 795 26.26 10.82 -0.23
N ASN A 796 25.71 10.48 0.93
CA ASN A 796 26.19 10.92 2.24
C ASN A 796 26.82 9.73 2.99
N VAL A 797 28.12 9.77 3.23
CA VAL A 797 28.84 8.78 4.05
C VAL A 797 28.95 9.28 5.48
N GLY A 798 28.05 8.81 6.33
CA GLY A 798 28.14 8.96 7.78
C GLY A 798 29.24 8.06 8.37
N TYR A 799 30.08 8.63 9.21
CA TYR A 799 31.17 7.92 9.90
C TYR A 799 31.25 8.31 11.38
N VAL A 800 31.97 7.51 12.17
CA VAL A 800 32.11 7.76 13.61
C VAL A 800 33.53 8.19 13.96
N GLU A 801 33.71 9.43 14.38
CA GLU A 801 34.97 9.95 14.91
C GLU A 801 35.14 9.60 16.41
N PRO A 802 36.37 9.30 16.90
CA PRO A 802 37.62 9.10 16.17
C PRO A 802 37.85 7.65 15.69
N ALA A 803 36.82 6.80 15.68
CA ALA A 803 36.95 5.41 15.26
C ALA A 803 37.33 5.30 13.76
N VAL A 804 36.81 6.19 12.93
CA VAL A 804 37.23 6.42 11.54
C VAL A 804 37.64 7.90 11.44
N SER A 805 38.83 8.17 10.91
CA SER A 805 39.25 9.55 10.67
C SER A 805 38.54 10.14 9.46
N THR A 806 38.43 11.47 9.41
CA THR A 806 37.86 12.19 8.26
C THR A 806 38.52 11.80 6.95
N GLU A 807 39.85 11.70 6.92
CA GLU A 807 40.62 11.31 5.72
C GLU A 807 40.24 9.91 5.20
N ARG A 808 40.02 8.94 6.11
CA ARG A 808 39.58 7.59 5.74
C ARG A 808 38.15 7.60 5.20
N ALA A 809 37.27 8.39 5.82
CA ALA A 809 35.88 8.54 5.38
C ALA A 809 35.79 9.22 4.00
N GLU A 810 36.60 10.26 3.76
CA GLU A 810 36.74 10.94 2.47
C GLU A 810 37.24 9.99 1.39
N LEU A 811 38.31 9.23 1.67
CA LEU A 811 38.82 8.22 0.74
C LEU A 811 37.75 7.18 0.38
N LEU A 812 37.02 6.68 1.37
CA LEU A 812 35.95 5.71 1.14
C LEU A 812 34.83 6.31 0.26
N ALA A 813 34.40 7.55 0.54
CA ALA A 813 33.38 8.23 -0.24
C ALA A 813 33.85 8.47 -1.69
N ASP A 814 35.09 8.94 -1.88
CA ASP A 814 35.68 9.22 -3.18
C ASP A 814 35.86 7.95 -4.02
N GLU A 815 36.31 6.86 -3.41
CA GLU A 815 36.42 5.56 -4.08
C GLU A 815 35.05 5.00 -4.45
N SER A 816 34.02 5.23 -3.62
CA SER A 816 32.65 4.83 -3.92
C SER A 816 32.10 5.60 -5.13
N ILE A 817 32.27 6.92 -5.17
CA ILE A 817 31.90 7.74 -6.34
C ILE A 817 32.69 7.33 -7.57
N ARG A 818 34.01 7.11 -7.46
CA ARG A 818 34.83 6.64 -8.58
C ARG A 818 34.37 5.28 -9.10
N ALA A 819 33.93 4.39 -8.23
CA ALA A 819 33.35 3.12 -8.64
C ALA A 819 32.06 3.34 -9.45
N LEU A 820 31.15 4.22 -9.00
CA LEU A 820 29.95 4.60 -9.77
C LEU A 820 30.32 5.19 -11.13
N LEU A 821 31.27 6.12 -11.18
CA LEU A 821 31.73 6.74 -12.41
C LEU A 821 32.41 5.76 -13.38
N SER A 822 32.95 4.65 -12.89
CA SER A 822 33.51 3.61 -13.77
C SER A 822 32.45 2.72 -14.43
N ALA A 823 31.18 2.86 -14.03
CA ALA A 823 30.06 2.06 -14.52
C ALA A 823 29.24 2.75 -15.63
N ILE A 824 29.45 4.06 -15.82
CA ILE A 824 28.98 4.88 -16.95
C ILE A 824 30.06 4.94 -18.03
#